data_AF-A0A8H5FRK7-F1
#
_entry.id   AF-A0A8H5FRK7-F1
#
_cell.length_a   1.000
_cell.length_b   1.000
_cell.length_c   1.000
_cell.angle_alpha   90.00
_cell.angle_beta   90.00
_cell.angle_gamma   90.00
#
_symmetry.space_group_name_H-M   'P 1'
#
loop_
_entity.id
_entity.type
_entity.pdbx_description
1 polymer ?
#
loop_
_entity_poly.entity_id
_entity_poly.type
_entity_poly.pdbx_seq_one_letter_code
_entity_poly.pdbx_strand_id
1 'polypeptide(L)'
;MFRLTLAALASWSFLAVAAQSIQPPAIPLAVRSPYLQSYLRHTSTTEQSNLWPNFWTNHTLGWTGLVRVDNALYTWLGQPGSLMLNNGTKLNNAAFNGYQVTPTRSVLRLTAGNMNINVTFLSPIEPSDLVLQSFPFSYIYFEASSNDENSHSVQVYQDISGEWLSNDIKNIMQWNTTAVQNTTTLYHEAQRLPFQFIEENDMAEDGVVYHVTNTGSGVTYQSGEDTILRSGFLNNGTLSNTQDTINRAISEQVCVVPSNTYRLTFCADLGNITSTSTSSPLVWGIGLVRSPDIMYATTTGNQTRRPYFFTKYESGGVPTAIVDFMSDAQNALQRSINLDNRIVSDASAISNDYVDVVSLATRQMNKSDVLIFMKDLGILIEILYAALPSILYINASWAGYLLEPLLAYQSSPLYSQEFAAKDLGNRFPYAEGNNAPAALDGIEDVGDMVIMVWAHARFSGDVPFLFAGRSTPLLTTPSFDDPLTPNESLSADGLTSPNQTNLAIKGILAIRTMAEISTTVGESDDGQKYGNLAASLVSQWETLAGSSGHLTSTYEVTSSWGLMYNLYYDKLFGFGLVSDTQTTWYSNALSAAPTFGFAFDTNENANEASVAKSHWTLLTAGTVTDNGTRNSLVSQVRSAAANSKSFTVLPTTYGTSDASVIGGAASPAQGAMYSLLALNLSKKTVSATSLGSGKKSSNNARAIAGGVVGGLAALALLSLGILFYRRHRRGGKGGVKHSDETSSGSFSMMSRPRKKHRTSNSVSQELMDAYRIEAYPLTPGLTTSPDAHIATGPTPTRQRPSPGGDITPYDITNRGGEREDGSEQQRPRMGPLPAKMTSGAGAPRSESSTRVGGRTPSVSETGSSAIAAELRGQVENLRREMDEMRMQTQYEPPPEYE
;
A
#
# COMPACT_ATOMS: atom_id res chain seq x y z
N MET A 1 -25.54 19.69 49.29
CA MET A 1 -26.58 19.00 48.50
C MET A 1 -26.24 19.16 47.01
N PHE A 2 -26.28 18.06 46.27
CA PHE A 2 -26.26 17.94 44.80
C PHE A 2 -25.49 18.98 43.95
N ARG A 3 -24.26 18.61 43.58
CA ARG A 3 -23.80 18.82 42.19
C ARG A 3 -24.23 17.58 41.39
N LEU A 4 -25.07 17.76 40.38
CA LEU A 4 -25.42 16.71 39.41
C LEU A 4 -24.55 16.90 38.17
N THR A 5 -23.55 16.04 38.01
CA THR A 5 -22.76 15.92 36.78
C THR A 5 -23.60 15.25 35.71
N LEU A 6 -23.81 15.92 34.57
CA LEU A 6 -24.15 15.21 33.34
C LEU A 6 -22.93 14.41 32.91
N ALA A 7 -22.87 13.14 33.30
CA ALA A 7 -22.11 12.16 32.55
C ALA A 7 -22.90 11.87 31.28
N ALA A 8 -22.41 12.35 30.14
CA ALA A 8 -22.99 12.00 28.86
C ALA A 8 -22.71 10.51 28.61
N LEU A 9 -23.71 9.67 28.87
CA LEU A 9 -23.75 8.29 28.38
C LEU A 9 -23.82 8.34 26.85
N ALA A 10 -22.65 8.45 26.22
CA ALA A 10 -22.50 8.09 24.82
C ALA A 10 -22.77 6.59 24.73
N SER A 11 -24.03 6.24 24.51
CA SER A 11 -24.38 4.91 24.01
C SER A 11 -23.73 4.84 22.63
N TRP A 12 -22.81 3.90 22.40
CA TRP A 12 -22.22 3.67 21.08
C TRP A 12 -23.25 2.96 20.20
N SER A 13 -24.34 3.69 19.92
CA SER A 13 -25.37 3.30 18.99
C SER A 13 -24.76 3.33 17.61
N PHE A 14 -24.18 2.21 17.20
CA PHE A 14 -23.95 1.93 15.79
C PHE A 14 -25.30 2.08 15.07
N LEU A 15 -25.50 3.25 14.45
CA LEU A 15 -26.52 3.39 13.41
C LEU A 15 -26.35 2.22 12.45
N ALA A 16 -27.47 1.68 11.97
CA ALA A 16 -27.47 0.63 10.97
C ALA A 16 -26.94 1.19 9.64
N VAL A 17 -25.61 1.29 9.54
CA VAL A 17 -24.87 1.36 8.28
C VAL A 17 -25.42 0.22 7.43
N ALA A 18 -25.77 0.52 6.16
CA ALA A 18 -26.31 -0.46 5.24
C ALA A 18 -25.49 -1.76 5.34
N ALA A 19 -26.16 -2.86 5.68
CA ALA A 19 -25.49 -4.10 6.02
C ALA A 19 -24.73 -4.60 4.78
N GLN A 20 -23.41 -4.39 4.79
CA GLN A 20 -22.53 -4.79 3.71
C GLN A 20 -22.69 -6.29 3.49
N SER A 21 -22.95 -6.68 2.24
CA SER A 21 -23.41 -8.04 1.92
C SER A 21 -22.36 -8.91 1.25
N ILE A 22 -21.26 -8.29 0.79
CA ILE A 22 -20.11 -8.98 0.21
C ILE A 22 -19.32 -9.76 1.25
N GLN A 23 -18.85 -10.94 0.85
CA GLN A 23 -17.89 -11.74 1.58
C GLN A 23 -16.58 -11.81 0.78
N PRO A 24 -15.67 -10.84 0.91
CA PRO A 24 -14.42 -10.82 0.15
C PRO A 24 -13.46 -11.93 0.61
N PRO A 25 -12.66 -12.53 -0.29
CA PRO A 25 -11.67 -13.54 0.08
C PRO A 25 -10.57 -13.02 1.03
N ALA A 26 -10.33 -11.71 1.06
CA ALA A 26 -9.39 -11.04 1.95
C ALA A 26 -10.07 -9.88 2.69
N ILE A 27 -10.29 -10.05 4.00
CA ILE A 27 -10.89 -9.05 4.89
C ILE A 27 -9.76 -8.14 5.42
N PRO A 28 -9.72 -6.83 5.11
CA PRO A 28 -8.63 -5.96 5.54
C PRO A 28 -8.62 -5.77 7.06
N LEU A 29 -7.53 -6.11 7.74
CA LEU A 29 -7.32 -5.82 9.16
C LEU A 29 -6.61 -4.48 9.31
N ALA A 30 -5.30 -4.45 9.07
CA ALA A 30 -4.44 -3.27 9.19
C ALA A 30 -3.85 -2.92 7.82
N VAL A 31 -4.36 -1.87 7.17
CA VAL A 31 -3.93 -1.42 5.83
C VAL A 31 -3.72 0.09 5.86
N ARG A 32 -2.47 0.57 5.80
CA ARG A 32 -2.12 2.00 5.95
C ARG A 32 -0.98 2.50 5.07
N SER A 33 -0.09 1.63 4.62
CA SER A 33 0.99 1.95 3.68
C SER A 33 1.20 0.75 2.74
N PRO A 34 2.00 0.87 1.68
CA PRO A 34 2.29 -0.28 0.80
C PRO A 34 2.85 -1.50 1.55
N TYR A 35 3.51 -1.28 2.69
CA TYR A 35 4.14 -2.32 3.50
C TYR A 35 3.37 -2.67 4.78
N LEU A 36 2.62 -1.74 5.38
CA LEU A 36 1.68 -2.08 6.45
C LEU A 36 0.34 -2.50 5.84
N GLN A 37 0.26 -3.78 5.48
CA GLN A 37 -0.95 -4.43 5.01
C GLN A 37 -1.14 -5.78 5.71
N SER A 38 -2.34 -6.08 6.17
CA SER A 38 -2.69 -7.36 6.80
C SER A 38 -4.15 -7.67 6.53
N TYR A 39 -4.42 -8.87 6.05
CA TYR A 39 -5.76 -9.33 5.66
C TYR A 39 -6.05 -10.68 6.28
N LEU A 40 -7.27 -10.86 6.80
CA LEU A 40 -7.76 -12.16 7.23
C LEU A 40 -8.42 -12.87 6.04
N ARG A 41 -7.96 -14.07 5.72
CA ARG A 41 -8.56 -14.90 4.67
C ARG A 41 -10.00 -15.27 5.05
N HIS A 42 -10.98 -14.98 4.19
CA HIS A 42 -12.34 -15.46 4.42
C HIS A 42 -12.47 -16.96 4.11
N THR A 43 -13.16 -17.70 4.98
CA THR A 43 -13.57 -19.09 4.73
C THR A 43 -15.05 -19.28 5.03
N SER A 44 -15.68 -20.25 4.35
CA SER A 44 -17.07 -20.67 4.61
C SER A 44 -17.23 -21.51 5.89
N THR A 45 -16.22 -21.53 6.76
CA THR A 45 -16.16 -22.34 7.98
C THR A 45 -16.27 -21.46 9.22
N THR A 46 -16.78 -22.01 10.32
CA THR A 46 -16.84 -21.33 11.63
C THR A 46 -15.47 -21.13 12.29
N GLU A 47 -14.38 -21.58 11.63
CA GLU A 47 -12.99 -21.48 12.11
C GLU A 47 -12.28 -20.21 11.63
N GLN A 48 -13.02 -19.22 11.15
CA GLN A 48 -12.54 -17.91 10.70
C GLN A 48 -11.62 -17.19 11.71
N SER A 49 -11.80 -17.44 13.01
CA SER A 49 -11.00 -16.93 14.13
C SER A 49 -9.68 -17.69 14.37
N ASN A 50 -9.49 -18.84 13.71
CA ASN A 50 -8.35 -19.76 13.85
C ASN A 50 -7.47 -19.77 12.58
N LEU A 51 -7.42 -18.63 11.88
CA LEU A 51 -6.63 -18.44 10.67
C LEU A 51 -5.59 -17.35 10.92
N TRP A 52 -4.39 -17.54 10.36
CA TRP A 52 -3.39 -16.47 10.30
C TRP A 52 -3.85 -15.33 9.40
N PRO A 53 -3.66 -14.07 9.81
CA PRO A 53 -3.61 -12.96 8.87
C PRO A 53 -2.45 -13.12 7.90
N ASN A 54 -2.63 -12.60 6.69
CA ASN A 54 -1.65 -12.66 5.61
C ASN A 54 -1.34 -11.26 5.08
N PHE A 55 -0.10 -11.08 4.61
CA PHE A 55 0.22 -10.00 3.67
C PHE A 55 -0.46 -10.31 2.32
N TRP A 56 -0.58 -9.31 1.43
CA TRP A 56 -1.37 -9.49 0.20
C TRP A 56 -0.77 -10.53 -0.77
N THR A 57 0.56 -10.75 -0.73
CA THR A 57 1.27 -11.83 -1.46
C THR A 57 1.11 -13.22 -0.82
N ASN A 58 0.17 -13.38 0.13
CA ASN A 58 -0.11 -14.61 0.88
C ASN A 58 1.04 -15.06 1.82
N HIS A 59 2.02 -14.21 2.11
CA HIS A 59 2.94 -14.39 3.24
C HIS A 59 2.20 -14.38 4.58
N THR A 60 2.64 -15.17 5.55
CA THR A 60 2.00 -15.27 6.87
C THR A 60 2.44 -14.13 7.77
N LEU A 61 1.48 -13.40 8.33
CA LEU A 61 1.73 -12.39 9.35
C LEU A 61 1.29 -12.95 10.70
N GLY A 62 2.22 -13.56 11.43
CA GLY A 62 1.96 -14.12 12.75
C GLY A 62 1.35 -13.07 13.68
N TRP A 63 0.08 -13.27 13.99
CA TRP A 63 -0.73 -12.37 14.79
C TRP A 63 -1.77 -13.19 15.52
N THR A 64 -1.61 -13.33 16.84
CA THR A 64 -2.50 -14.16 17.68
C THR A 64 -3.30 -13.29 18.61
N GLY A 65 -4.58 -13.62 18.76
CA GLY A 65 -5.46 -13.08 19.78
C GLY A 65 -6.01 -14.20 20.66
N LEU A 66 -5.79 -14.12 21.97
CA LEU A 66 -6.34 -15.05 22.96
C LEU A 66 -7.20 -14.29 23.98
N VAL A 67 -8.17 -14.98 24.58
CA VAL A 67 -9.01 -14.46 25.67
C VAL A 67 -9.32 -15.56 26.68
N ARG A 68 -9.35 -15.18 27.95
CA ARG A 68 -9.83 -15.99 29.07
C ARG A 68 -11.16 -15.43 29.55
N VAL A 69 -12.14 -16.29 29.78
CA VAL A 69 -13.44 -15.95 30.36
C VAL A 69 -13.70 -16.97 31.48
N ASP A 70 -13.70 -16.53 32.74
CA ASP A 70 -13.82 -17.40 33.92
C ASP A 70 -12.86 -18.61 33.93
N ASN A 71 -11.64 -18.40 33.44
CA ASN A 71 -10.60 -19.41 33.20
C ASN A 71 -10.88 -20.42 32.06
N ALA A 72 -12.00 -20.33 31.36
CA ALA A 72 -12.16 -20.97 30.05
C ALA A 72 -11.36 -20.19 28.98
N LEU A 73 -10.75 -20.92 28.05
CA LEU A 73 -9.71 -20.42 27.15
C LEU A 73 -10.20 -20.38 25.70
N TYR A 74 -10.02 -19.26 25.01
CA TYR A 74 -10.47 -19.08 23.62
C TYR A 74 -9.45 -18.34 22.74
N THR A 75 -9.28 -18.78 21.49
CA THR A 75 -8.62 -18.05 20.40
C THR A 75 -9.62 -17.14 19.70
N TRP A 76 -9.28 -15.87 19.47
CA TRP A 76 -10.10 -14.93 18.69
C TRP A 76 -9.43 -14.45 17.38
N LEU A 77 -8.12 -14.67 17.23
CA LEU A 77 -7.36 -14.45 15.99
C LEU A 77 -6.12 -15.36 15.93
N GLY A 78 -5.69 -15.76 14.74
CA GLY A 78 -4.45 -16.53 14.53
C GLY A 78 -4.61 -18.02 14.85
N GLN A 79 -3.55 -18.80 14.63
CA GLN A 79 -3.54 -20.25 14.87
C GLN A 79 -2.46 -20.60 15.92
N PRO A 80 -2.74 -20.42 17.23
CA PRO A 80 -1.72 -20.41 18.29
C PRO A 80 -0.93 -21.71 18.50
N GLY A 81 -1.36 -22.81 17.86
CA GLY A 81 -0.69 -24.12 17.92
C GLY A 81 -1.06 -24.95 19.15
N SER A 82 -0.25 -25.98 19.43
CA SER A 82 -0.35 -26.78 20.65
C SER A 82 0.31 -26.04 21.81
N LEU A 83 -0.39 -25.90 22.94
CA LEU A 83 0.08 -25.12 24.09
C LEU A 83 0.18 -25.96 25.37
N MET A 84 1.05 -25.55 26.28
CA MET A 84 1.40 -26.26 27.52
C MET A 84 0.49 -25.80 28.67
N LEU A 85 -0.64 -26.50 28.86
CA LEU A 85 -1.66 -26.12 29.85
C LEU A 85 -1.58 -27.03 31.10
N ASN A 86 -1.30 -26.43 32.26
CA ASN A 86 -0.95 -27.11 33.52
C ASN A 86 -2.02 -28.08 34.05
N ASN A 87 -3.28 -27.82 33.69
CA ASN A 87 -4.47 -28.56 34.11
C ASN A 87 -5.06 -29.42 32.96
N GLY A 88 -4.40 -29.48 31.80
CA GLY A 88 -4.90 -30.18 30.62
C GLY A 88 -6.20 -29.62 30.02
N THR A 89 -6.60 -28.38 30.36
CA THR A 89 -7.78 -27.76 29.74
C THR A 89 -7.59 -27.63 28.23
N LYS A 90 -8.69 -27.70 27.48
CA LYS A 90 -8.69 -27.49 26.05
C LYS A 90 -8.78 -25.99 25.72
N LEU A 91 -7.86 -25.50 24.89
CA LEU A 91 -8.05 -24.23 24.19
C LEU A 91 -9.16 -24.38 23.15
N ASN A 92 -10.16 -23.51 23.21
CA ASN A 92 -11.26 -23.47 22.25
C ASN A 92 -11.03 -22.35 21.23
N ASN A 93 -11.81 -22.35 20.15
CA ASN A 93 -11.93 -21.17 19.29
C ASN A 93 -13.15 -20.37 19.74
N ALA A 94 -13.05 -19.04 19.77
CA ALA A 94 -14.20 -18.18 19.90
C ALA A 94 -15.08 -18.36 18.66
N ALA A 95 -16.39 -18.57 18.87
CA ALA A 95 -17.34 -18.78 17.80
C ALA A 95 -17.44 -17.51 16.96
N PHE A 96 -17.22 -17.64 15.65
CA PHE A 96 -17.29 -16.51 14.73
C PHE A 96 -18.74 -16.26 14.29
N ASN A 97 -19.27 -15.08 14.64
CA ASN A 97 -20.66 -14.70 14.39
C ASN A 97 -20.82 -13.83 13.13
N GLY A 98 -19.71 -13.50 12.46
CA GLY A 98 -19.69 -12.68 11.25
C GLY A 98 -18.78 -11.46 11.38
N TYR A 99 -18.78 -10.64 10.34
CA TYR A 99 -17.99 -9.43 10.26
C TYR A 99 -18.75 -8.32 9.53
N GLN A 100 -18.18 -7.12 9.56
CA GLN A 100 -18.59 -5.98 8.75
C GLN A 100 -17.34 -5.26 8.25
N VAL A 101 -17.21 -5.02 6.95
CA VAL A 101 -16.21 -4.09 6.42
C VAL A 101 -16.91 -2.76 6.12
N THR A 102 -16.15 -1.69 6.31
CA THR A 102 -16.48 -0.31 5.99
C THR A 102 -15.21 0.32 5.39
N PRO A 103 -15.33 1.47 4.72
CA PRO A 103 -14.20 2.14 4.08
C PRO A 103 -12.94 2.23 4.98
N THR A 104 -13.09 2.55 6.27
CA THR A 104 -11.98 2.66 7.23
C THR A 104 -11.87 1.51 8.25
N ARG A 105 -12.96 0.80 8.58
CA ARG A 105 -12.99 -0.20 9.67
C ARG A 105 -13.43 -1.59 9.25
N SER A 106 -12.87 -2.61 9.88
CA SER A 106 -13.35 -3.99 9.82
C SER A 106 -13.68 -4.46 11.23
N VAL A 107 -14.92 -4.91 11.46
CA VAL A 107 -15.39 -5.35 12.77
C VAL A 107 -15.61 -6.85 12.72
N LEU A 108 -14.84 -7.63 13.50
CA LEU A 108 -15.10 -9.05 13.73
C LEU A 108 -16.02 -9.21 14.93
N ARG A 109 -17.06 -10.03 14.81
CA ARG A 109 -18.02 -10.33 15.89
C ARG A 109 -17.87 -11.78 16.32
N LEU A 110 -17.57 -12.02 17.59
CA LEU A 110 -17.32 -13.37 18.12
C LEU A 110 -18.06 -13.62 19.44
N THR A 111 -18.15 -14.88 19.85
CA THR A 111 -18.59 -15.28 21.20
C THR A 111 -17.55 -16.22 21.84
N ALA A 112 -17.12 -15.88 23.05
CA ALA A 112 -16.21 -16.67 23.89
C ALA A 112 -16.91 -17.00 25.20
N GLY A 113 -17.50 -18.20 25.30
CA GLY A 113 -18.35 -18.58 26.43
C GLY A 113 -19.54 -17.62 26.58
N ASN A 114 -19.70 -17.05 27.77
CA ASN A 114 -20.78 -16.11 28.08
C ASN A 114 -20.46 -14.65 27.71
N MET A 115 -19.41 -14.42 26.91
CA MET A 115 -19.00 -13.09 26.45
C MET A 115 -19.14 -12.94 24.95
N ASN A 116 -19.81 -11.87 24.51
CA ASN A 116 -19.72 -11.37 23.15
C ASN A 116 -18.48 -10.47 23.02
N ILE A 117 -17.72 -10.65 21.95
CA ILE A 117 -16.49 -9.91 21.65
C ILE A 117 -16.65 -9.21 20.30
N ASN A 118 -16.40 -7.90 20.28
CA ASN A 118 -16.22 -7.14 19.04
C ASN A 118 -14.75 -6.73 18.94
N VAL A 119 -14.12 -7.01 17.81
CA VAL A 119 -12.77 -6.52 17.49
C VAL A 119 -12.84 -5.60 16.28
N THR A 120 -12.65 -4.30 16.48
CA THR A 120 -12.64 -3.30 15.41
C THR A 120 -11.21 -3.00 15.02
N PHE A 121 -10.82 -3.40 13.81
CA PHE A 121 -9.58 -3.00 13.17
C PHE A 121 -9.83 -1.72 12.38
N LEU A 122 -9.13 -0.64 12.71
CA LEU A 122 -9.29 0.67 12.11
C LEU A 122 -8.02 1.08 11.36
N SER A 123 -8.19 1.33 10.05
CA SER A 123 -7.27 2.06 9.20
C SER A 123 -7.77 3.49 9.02
N PRO A 124 -7.26 4.50 9.76
CA PRO A 124 -7.70 5.87 9.58
C PRO A 124 -7.43 6.38 8.17
N ILE A 125 -8.39 7.12 7.62
CA ILE A 125 -8.22 7.98 6.46
C ILE A 125 -8.62 9.37 6.91
N GLU A 126 -7.72 10.32 6.71
CA GLU A 126 -7.70 11.65 7.31
C GLU A 126 -7.57 12.70 6.19
N PRO A 127 -8.62 12.94 5.38
CA PRO A 127 -8.52 13.72 4.14
C PRO A 127 -8.04 15.17 4.31
N SER A 128 -8.14 15.71 5.52
CA SER A 128 -7.83 17.09 5.88
C SER A 128 -6.56 17.28 6.71
N ASP A 129 -5.92 16.20 7.18
CA ASP A 129 -4.69 16.27 7.99
C ASP A 129 -3.64 15.29 7.45
N LEU A 130 -2.52 15.87 7.03
CA LEU A 130 -1.48 15.22 6.25
C LEU A 130 -0.48 14.49 7.16
N VAL A 131 -0.29 14.99 8.38
CA VAL A 131 0.50 14.36 9.42
C VAL A 131 -0.22 13.10 9.91
N LEU A 132 -1.54 13.17 10.07
CA LEU A 132 -2.37 12.01 10.42
C LEU A 132 -2.55 11.04 9.23
N GLN A 133 -2.73 11.53 7.99
CA GLN A 133 -2.85 10.67 6.82
C GLN A 133 -1.57 9.85 6.56
N SER A 134 -0.39 10.49 6.67
CA SER A 134 0.91 9.83 6.49
C SER A 134 1.34 8.96 7.67
N PHE A 135 0.54 8.90 8.75
CA PHE A 135 0.86 8.19 9.97
C PHE A 135 0.75 6.66 9.80
N PRO A 136 1.86 5.89 9.80
CA PRO A 136 1.87 4.51 9.30
C PRO A 136 1.43 3.49 10.37
N PHE A 137 0.31 3.76 11.05
CA PHE A 137 -0.23 2.92 12.13
C PHE A 137 -1.74 2.70 11.97
N SER A 138 -2.20 1.50 12.36
CA SER A 138 -3.60 1.08 12.46
C SER A 138 -3.96 0.82 13.93
N TYR A 139 -5.22 1.07 14.31
CA TYR A 139 -5.70 0.75 15.66
C TYR A 139 -6.45 -0.58 15.67
N ILE A 140 -6.43 -1.25 16.82
CA ILE A 140 -7.29 -2.39 17.14
C ILE A 140 -8.02 -2.09 18.44
N TYR A 141 -9.35 -2.03 18.38
CA TYR A 141 -10.22 -1.89 19.53
C TYR A 141 -10.80 -3.25 19.89
N PHE A 142 -10.73 -3.64 21.16
CA PHE A 142 -11.35 -4.84 21.69
C PHE A 142 -12.39 -4.46 22.74
N GLU A 143 -13.62 -4.92 22.50
CA GLU A 143 -14.79 -4.69 23.34
C GLU A 143 -15.36 -6.04 23.76
N ALA A 144 -15.74 -6.18 25.03
CA ALA A 144 -16.36 -7.38 25.57
C ALA A 144 -17.64 -7.03 26.34
N SER A 145 -18.66 -7.88 26.22
CA SER A 145 -19.94 -7.72 26.89
C SER A 145 -20.52 -9.07 27.30
N SER A 146 -21.07 -9.18 28.51
CA SER A 146 -21.79 -10.38 28.94
C SER A 146 -23.01 -10.59 28.03
N ASN A 147 -23.27 -11.84 27.67
CA ASN A 147 -24.42 -12.26 26.87
C ASN A 147 -25.49 -13.04 27.67
N ASP A 148 -25.29 -13.19 28.98
CA ASP A 148 -26.16 -13.89 29.93
C ASP A 148 -26.55 -13.02 31.15
N GLU A 149 -26.16 -11.74 31.15
CA GLU A 149 -26.35 -10.74 32.21
C GLU A 149 -25.59 -11.02 33.53
N ASN A 150 -24.65 -11.97 33.55
CA ASN A 150 -23.82 -12.27 34.72
C ASN A 150 -22.45 -11.56 34.70
N SER A 151 -21.78 -11.62 35.85
CA SER A 151 -20.42 -11.12 36.05
C SER A 151 -19.38 -12.14 35.59
N HIS A 152 -18.54 -11.79 34.61
CA HIS A 152 -17.45 -12.65 34.12
C HIS A 152 -16.08 -11.99 34.26
N SER A 153 -15.09 -12.77 34.72
CA SER A 153 -13.68 -12.37 34.74
C SER A 153 -13.07 -12.52 33.35
N VAL A 154 -12.53 -11.43 32.79
CA VAL A 154 -11.97 -11.43 31.43
C VAL A 154 -10.52 -10.94 31.39
N GLN A 155 -9.63 -11.77 30.85
CA GLN A 155 -8.25 -11.39 30.48
C GLN A 155 -8.06 -11.56 28.98
N VAL A 156 -7.36 -10.64 28.33
CA VAL A 156 -7.15 -10.63 26.87
C VAL A 156 -5.67 -10.51 26.54
N TYR A 157 -5.25 -11.19 25.47
CA TYR A 157 -3.86 -11.29 25.04
C TYR A 157 -3.76 -11.06 23.53
N GLN A 158 -2.70 -10.38 23.10
CA GLN A 158 -2.34 -10.20 21.70
C GLN A 158 -0.82 -10.34 21.52
N ASP A 159 -0.40 -11.14 20.53
CA ASP A 159 0.99 -11.21 20.06
C ASP A 159 1.13 -10.87 18.58
N ILE A 160 2.25 -10.28 18.20
CA ILE A 160 2.74 -10.25 16.82
C ILE A 160 4.09 -10.93 16.72
N SER A 161 4.41 -11.45 15.53
CA SER A 161 5.67 -12.12 15.22
C SER A 161 6.69 -11.21 14.53
N GLY A 162 7.90 -11.75 14.32
CA GLY A 162 8.89 -11.17 13.42
C GLY A 162 8.53 -11.29 11.93
N GLU A 163 7.50 -12.06 11.54
CA GLU A 163 7.15 -12.28 10.12
C GLU A 163 6.60 -11.01 9.46
N TRP A 164 6.29 -9.97 10.26
CA TRP A 164 5.98 -8.61 9.80
C TRP A 164 7.19 -7.81 9.29
N LEU A 165 8.42 -8.30 9.50
CA LEU A 165 9.66 -7.59 9.19
C LEU A 165 10.35 -8.05 7.90
N SER A 166 10.03 -9.25 7.43
CA SER A 166 10.78 -9.91 6.36
C SER A 166 9.98 -11.05 5.75
N ASN A 167 10.15 -11.23 4.44
CA ASN A 167 9.67 -12.40 3.71
C ASN A 167 10.53 -13.65 4.03
N ASP A 168 11.85 -13.52 4.22
CA ASP A 168 12.67 -14.63 4.74
C ASP A 168 12.63 -14.69 6.27
N ILE A 169 11.95 -15.69 6.79
CA ILE A 169 11.85 -16.00 8.23
C ILE A 169 13.18 -16.39 8.89
N LYS A 170 14.26 -16.60 8.12
CA LYS A 170 15.61 -16.85 8.64
C LYS A 170 16.35 -15.57 9.01
N ASN A 171 15.89 -14.40 8.55
CA ASN A 171 16.54 -13.13 8.86
C ASN A 171 16.58 -12.88 10.37
N ILE A 172 17.73 -12.42 10.85
CA ILE A 172 17.94 -12.10 12.27
C ILE A 172 17.27 -10.77 12.57
N MET A 173 16.45 -10.74 13.62
CA MET A 173 15.86 -9.53 14.14
C MET A 173 16.33 -9.18 15.55
N GLN A 174 16.26 -7.89 15.81
CA GLN A 174 16.46 -7.26 17.11
C GLN A 174 15.19 -6.51 17.50
N TRP A 175 14.97 -6.33 18.79
CA TRP A 175 13.76 -5.70 19.32
C TRP A 175 14.05 -5.02 20.66
N ASN A 176 13.10 -4.19 21.07
CA ASN A 176 13.14 -3.52 22.36
C ASN A 176 11.71 -3.28 22.89
N THR A 177 11.57 -3.09 24.20
CA THR A 177 10.30 -2.74 24.86
C THR A 177 10.48 -1.45 25.65
N THR A 178 9.63 -0.46 25.38
CA THR A 178 9.74 0.86 25.98
C THR A 178 8.41 1.28 26.61
N ALA A 179 8.42 1.48 27.93
CA ALA A 179 7.41 2.28 28.62
C ALA A 179 7.84 3.75 28.54
N VAL A 180 7.05 4.60 27.87
CA VAL A 180 7.42 5.99 27.63
C VAL A 180 7.19 6.82 28.90
N GLN A 181 8.27 7.43 29.41
CA GLN A 181 8.25 8.21 30.65
C GLN A 181 7.22 9.34 30.62
N ASN A 182 6.52 9.54 31.74
CA ASN A 182 5.49 10.57 31.94
C ASN A 182 4.25 10.44 31.02
N THR A 183 4.04 9.29 30.37
CA THR A 183 2.84 8.99 29.58
C THR A 183 2.26 7.64 30.00
N THR A 184 1.11 7.27 29.44
CA THR A 184 0.57 5.90 29.55
C THR A 184 1.06 4.98 28.43
N THR A 185 1.99 5.38 27.56
CA THR A 185 2.31 4.59 26.35
C THR A 185 3.33 3.49 26.63
N LEU A 186 3.05 2.27 26.16
CA LEU A 186 3.94 1.12 26.17
C LEU A 186 4.01 0.52 24.77
N TYR A 187 5.22 0.31 24.24
CA TYR A 187 5.39 -0.32 22.94
C TYR A 187 6.54 -1.33 22.91
N HIS A 188 6.38 -2.32 22.04
CA HIS A 188 7.48 -3.11 21.49
C HIS A 188 7.87 -2.53 20.13
N GLU A 189 9.15 -2.48 19.83
CA GLU A 189 9.69 -2.18 18.50
C GLU A 189 10.60 -3.33 18.05
N ALA A 190 10.60 -3.67 16.76
CA ALA A 190 11.53 -4.65 16.20
C ALA A 190 11.91 -4.33 14.76
N GLN A 191 13.09 -4.80 14.34
CA GLN A 191 13.66 -4.63 13.00
C GLN A 191 14.67 -5.74 12.71
N ARG A 192 14.89 -6.10 11.44
CA ARG A 192 15.97 -7.03 11.07
C ARG A 192 17.35 -6.37 11.12
N LEU A 193 18.39 -7.16 10.92
CA LEU A 193 19.78 -6.70 10.81
C LEU A 193 20.49 -7.29 9.58
N PRO A 194 21.27 -6.52 8.80
CA PRO A 194 21.31 -5.05 8.63
C PRO A 194 20.54 -4.58 7.36
N PHE A 195 21.00 -3.49 6.72
CA PHE A 195 20.58 -2.91 5.41
C PHE A 195 19.39 -1.93 5.40
N GLN A 196 19.33 -1.11 4.34
CA GLN A 196 18.28 -0.12 4.01
C GLN A 196 17.85 -0.29 2.54
N PHE A 197 16.64 0.16 2.20
CA PHE A 197 16.07 0.14 0.84
C PHE A 197 16.05 -1.23 0.14
N ILE A 198 15.76 -2.30 0.89
CA ILE A 198 15.53 -3.64 0.34
C ILE A 198 14.04 -3.96 0.39
N GLU A 199 13.57 -4.66 -0.65
CA GLU A 199 12.22 -5.17 -0.76
C GLU A 199 12.28 -6.61 -1.30
N GLU A 200 11.57 -7.54 -0.66
CA GLU A 200 11.43 -8.91 -1.12
C GLU A 200 9.94 -9.32 -1.07
N ASN A 201 9.43 -9.93 -2.15
CA ASN A 201 8.04 -10.36 -2.26
C ASN A 201 7.03 -9.25 -1.84
N ASP A 202 7.29 -8.04 -2.34
CA ASP A 202 6.57 -6.79 -2.06
C ASP A 202 6.61 -6.25 -0.62
N MET A 203 7.34 -6.90 0.30
CA MET A 203 7.51 -6.49 1.69
C MET A 203 8.78 -5.64 1.90
N ALA A 204 8.69 -4.58 2.69
CA ALA A 204 9.86 -3.80 3.10
C ALA A 204 10.68 -4.59 4.12
N GLU A 205 11.94 -4.82 3.76
CA GLU A 205 12.90 -5.54 4.59
C GLU A 205 13.64 -4.61 5.58
N ASP A 206 13.54 -3.30 5.41
CA ASP A 206 14.19 -2.27 6.25
C ASP A 206 13.20 -1.47 7.10
N GLY A 207 12.02 -2.05 7.38
CA GLY A 207 11.03 -1.48 8.28
C GLY A 207 11.30 -1.77 9.76
N VAL A 208 10.83 -0.87 10.62
CA VAL A 208 10.68 -1.10 12.06
C VAL A 208 9.20 -1.34 12.36
N VAL A 209 8.84 -2.53 12.83
CA VAL A 209 7.48 -2.83 13.30
C VAL A 209 7.31 -2.33 14.72
N TYR A 210 6.14 -1.77 15.02
CA TYR A 210 5.75 -1.32 16.35
C TYR A 210 4.44 -2.01 16.76
N HIS A 211 4.44 -2.63 17.92
CA HIS A 211 3.22 -3.10 18.60
C HIS A 211 3.04 -2.24 19.85
N VAL A 212 1.88 -1.61 20.01
CA VAL A 212 1.65 -0.54 21.00
C VAL A 212 0.41 -0.82 21.83
N THR A 213 0.42 -0.46 23.11
CA THR A 213 -0.77 -0.32 23.95
C THR A 213 -0.61 0.81 24.97
N ASN A 214 -1.62 1.02 25.81
CA ASN A 214 -1.52 1.86 26.99
C ASN A 214 -1.26 1.00 28.24
N THR A 215 -0.36 1.46 29.11
CA THR A 215 -0.20 0.99 30.49
C THR A 215 -1.48 1.26 31.29
N GLY A 216 -1.74 0.40 32.28
CA GLY A 216 -2.91 0.50 33.15
C GLY A 216 -2.91 -0.63 34.17
N SER A 217 -3.87 -0.59 35.10
CA SER A 217 -4.11 -1.72 36.00
C SER A 217 -4.48 -2.97 35.19
N GLY A 218 -3.73 -4.05 35.37
CA GLY A 218 -3.95 -5.31 34.66
C GLY A 218 -3.17 -5.46 33.34
N VAL A 219 -2.54 -4.40 32.81
CA VAL A 219 -1.72 -4.49 31.60
C VAL A 219 -0.34 -5.07 31.95
N THR A 220 0.05 -6.12 31.23
CA THR A 220 1.35 -6.78 31.34
C THR A 220 1.93 -7.06 29.96
N TYR A 221 3.26 -7.14 29.87
CA TYR A 221 3.96 -7.39 28.61
C TYR A 221 4.97 -8.51 28.73
N GLN A 222 5.34 -9.11 27.61
CA GLN A 222 6.51 -9.98 27.52
C GLN A 222 6.98 -10.09 26.08
N SER A 223 8.27 -10.31 25.90
CA SER A 223 8.82 -10.68 24.61
C SER A 223 9.63 -11.98 24.75
N GLY A 224 9.39 -12.97 23.88
CA GLY A 224 9.77 -14.36 24.13
C GLY A 224 9.30 -15.36 23.06
N GLU A 225 9.57 -16.65 23.31
CA GLU A 225 9.08 -17.78 22.50
C GLU A 225 7.56 -17.95 22.65
N ASP A 226 6.84 -18.16 21.54
CA ASP A 226 5.38 -18.15 21.53
C ASP A 226 4.73 -19.23 22.40
N THR A 227 5.27 -20.45 22.42
CA THR A 227 4.76 -21.54 23.27
C THR A 227 4.81 -21.13 24.75
N ILE A 228 5.91 -20.50 25.20
CA ILE A 228 6.11 -20.05 26.58
C ILE A 228 5.16 -18.89 26.91
N LEU A 229 5.06 -17.88 26.04
CA LEU A 229 4.23 -16.70 26.32
C LEU A 229 2.74 -17.03 26.35
N ARG A 230 2.25 -17.75 25.33
CA ARG A 230 0.83 -18.14 25.21
C ARG A 230 0.45 -19.10 26.33
N SER A 231 1.28 -20.08 26.65
CA SER A 231 1.05 -20.98 27.78
C SER A 231 1.10 -20.22 29.11
N GLY A 232 2.02 -19.28 29.28
CA GLY A 232 2.10 -18.42 30.47
C GLY A 232 0.80 -17.65 30.71
N PHE A 233 0.29 -16.98 29.67
CA PHE A 233 -1.00 -16.29 29.71
C PHE A 233 -2.17 -17.25 29.98
N LEU A 234 -2.29 -18.35 29.24
CA LEU A 234 -3.41 -19.29 29.40
C LEU A 234 -3.40 -20.06 30.72
N ASN A 235 -2.26 -20.16 31.41
CA ASN A 235 -2.19 -20.66 32.77
C ASN A 235 -2.48 -19.54 33.80
N ASN A 236 -1.83 -18.38 33.70
CA ASN A 236 -1.78 -17.39 34.79
C ASN A 236 -2.72 -16.17 34.63
N GLY A 237 -3.12 -15.84 33.41
CA GLY A 237 -3.93 -14.66 33.08
C GLY A 237 -3.13 -13.37 32.90
N THR A 238 -1.82 -13.43 33.12
CA THR A 238 -0.88 -12.31 33.05
C THR A 238 0.47 -12.74 32.47
N LEU A 239 1.28 -11.77 32.09
CA LEU A 239 2.67 -11.94 31.65
C LEU A 239 3.67 -11.45 32.72
N SER A 240 4.96 -11.77 32.56
CA SER A 240 5.99 -11.49 33.59
C SER A 240 6.59 -10.08 33.58
N ASN A 241 6.21 -9.20 32.65
CA ASN A 241 6.82 -7.87 32.45
C ASN A 241 8.33 -7.92 32.18
N THR A 242 8.76 -8.92 31.41
CA THR A 242 10.17 -9.14 31.06
C THR A 242 10.40 -9.03 29.56
N GLN A 243 11.50 -8.38 29.19
CA GLN A 243 12.03 -8.38 27.83
C GLN A 243 13.16 -9.40 27.72
N ASP A 244 13.10 -10.25 26.70
CA ASP A 244 14.24 -11.03 26.23
C ASP A 244 15.20 -10.10 25.45
N THR A 245 16.51 -10.32 25.56
CA THR A 245 17.56 -9.43 25.01
C THR A 245 18.47 -10.11 23.98
N ILE A 246 18.13 -11.32 23.52
CA ILE A 246 18.98 -12.12 22.64
C ILE A 246 18.40 -12.15 21.22
N ASN A 247 18.95 -11.32 20.32
CA ASN A 247 18.61 -11.30 18.89
C ASN A 247 18.65 -12.70 18.25
N ARG A 248 17.71 -13.02 17.36
CA ARG A 248 17.57 -14.34 16.71
C ARG A 248 16.84 -14.26 15.38
N ALA A 249 16.82 -15.36 14.63
CA ALA A 249 16.00 -15.49 13.42
C ALA A 249 14.51 -15.31 13.74
N ILE A 250 13.75 -14.73 12.81
CA ILE A 250 12.29 -14.55 12.93
C ILE A 250 11.59 -15.87 13.27
N SER A 251 11.97 -16.96 12.60
CA SER A 251 11.58 -18.33 12.95
C SER A 251 12.68 -19.34 12.63
N GLU A 252 13.04 -20.17 13.60
CA GLU A 252 13.90 -21.33 13.36
C GLU A 252 13.05 -22.55 13.00
N GLN A 253 12.92 -22.87 11.71
CA GLN A 253 12.42 -24.19 11.29
C GLN A 253 13.48 -25.26 11.54
N VAL A 254 13.61 -25.70 12.79
CA VAL A 254 14.29 -26.95 13.13
C VAL A 254 13.26 -28.08 13.02
N CYS A 255 13.54 -29.06 12.16
CA CYS A 255 12.69 -30.23 12.03
C CYS A 255 12.46 -30.90 13.41
N VAL A 256 11.23 -31.39 13.62
CA VAL A 256 10.77 -32.21 14.76
C VAL A 256 10.23 -31.47 16.01
N VAL A 257 10.19 -30.12 16.06
CA VAL A 257 9.45 -29.38 17.12
C VAL A 257 8.56 -28.28 16.53
N PRO A 258 7.30 -28.09 16.97
CA PRO A 258 6.46 -26.98 16.51
C PRO A 258 6.93 -25.63 17.10
N SER A 259 7.20 -24.68 16.20
CA SER A 259 7.34 -23.23 16.43
C SER A 259 8.19 -22.76 17.63
N ASN A 260 9.51 -22.64 17.44
CA ASN A 260 10.34 -21.70 18.20
C ASN A 260 10.27 -20.30 17.54
N THR A 261 9.08 -19.72 17.44
CA THR A 261 8.89 -18.44 16.74
C THR A 261 8.68 -17.30 17.75
N TYR A 262 9.41 -16.20 17.58
CA TYR A 262 9.44 -15.13 18.57
C TYR A 262 8.23 -14.19 18.50
N ARG A 263 7.88 -13.57 19.65
CA ARG A 263 6.71 -12.72 19.84
C ARG A 263 6.97 -11.44 20.61
N LEU A 264 6.21 -10.40 20.24
CA LEU A 264 6.09 -9.11 20.93
C LEU A 264 4.65 -8.99 21.46
N THR A 265 4.46 -9.05 22.78
CA THR A 265 3.18 -9.47 23.36
C THR A 265 2.68 -8.56 24.47
N PHE A 266 1.40 -8.20 24.39
CA PHE A 266 0.65 -7.58 25.46
C PHE A 266 -0.48 -8.47 25.98
N CYS A 267 -0.78 -8.30 27.26
CA CYS A 267 -1.91 -8.88 27.95
C CYS A 267 -2.58 -7.79 28.80
N ALA A 268 -3.90 -7.84 28.94
CA ALA A 268 -4.68 -6.96 29.81
C ALA A 268 -5.72 -7.77 30.59
N ASP A 269 -5.71 -7.65 31.91
CA ASP A 269 -6.82 -8.06 32.77
C ASP A 269 -7.89 -6.96 32.79
N LEU A 270 -9.06 -7.26 32.24
CA LEU A 270 -10.21 -6.35 32.20
C LEU A 270 -11.08 -6.46 33.47
N GLY A 271 -10.74 -7.39 34.37
CA GLY A 271 -11.51 -7.66 35.59
C GLY A 271 -12.88 -8.25 35.30
N ASN A 272 -13.86 -7.88 36.14
CA ASN A 272 -15.22 -8.43 36.08
C ASN A 272 -16.16 -7.54 35.25
N ILE A 273 -16.65 -8.06 34.13
CA ILE A 273 -17.62 -7.40 33.25
C ILE A 273 -19.03 -7.89 33.60
N THR A 274 -19.95 -6.97 33.91
CA THR A 274 -21.25 -7.28 34.56
C THR A 274 -22.50 -6.92 33.74
N SER A 275 -22.43 -6.01 32.77
CA SER A 275 -23.56 -5.70 31.88
C SER A 275 -23.12 -5.02 30.59
N THR A 276 -23.57 -5.58 29.45
CA THR A 276 -23.66 -5.09 28.04
C THR A 276 -22.60 -4.17 27.38
N SER A 277 -21.68 -3.51 28.07
CA SER A 277 -20.62 -2.69 27.45
C SER A 277 -19.43 -2.45 28.40
N THR A 278 -18.21 -2.71 27.92
CA THR A 278 -16.97 -2.16 28.51
C THR A 278 -17.06 -0.63 28.61
N SER A 279 -16.60 -0.05 29.73
CA SER A 279 -16.65 1.41 29.96
C SER A 279 -15.78 2.23 29.00
N SER A 280 -14.73 1.60 28.46
CA SER A 280 -13.95 2.01 27.29
C SER A 280 -13.39 0.74 26.61
N PRO A 281 -13.19 0.72 25.28
CA PRO A 281 -12.49 -0.39 24.62
C PRO A 281 -11.03 -0.48 25.07
N LEU A 282 -10.48 -1.70 25.08
CA LEU A 282 -9.02 -1.89 25.10
C LEU A 282 -8.46 -1.54 23.72
N VAL A 283 -7.35 -0.79 23.68
CA VAL A 283 -6.76 -0.29 22.43
C VAL A 283 -5.33 -0.79 22.27
N TRP A 284 -5.06 -1.38 21.11
CA TRP A 284 -3.71 -1.62 20.60
C TRP A 284 -3.46 -0.81 19.33
N GLY A 285 -2.18 -0.58 19.05
CA GLY A 285 -1.69 -0.04 17.79
C GLY A 285 -0.73 -1.00 17.12
N ILE A 286 -0.78 -1.09 15.80
CA ILE A 286 0.27 -1.72 15.00
C ILE A 286 0.77 -0.76 13.93
N GLY A 287 2.09 -0.61 13.80
CA GLY A 287 2.73 0.26 12.84
C GLY A 287 3.92 -0.40 12.16
N LEU A 288 4.25 0.05 10.94
CA LEU A 288 5.49 -0.29 10.26
C LEU A 288 6.09 1.02 9.72
N VAL A 289 7.15 1.49 10.36
CA VAL A 289 7.83 2.75 10.02
C VAL A 289 9.10 2.42 9.23
N ARG A 290 9.28 3.11 8.11
CA ARG A 290 10.51 3.09 7.31
C ARG A 290 11.03 4.53 7.22
N SER A 291 12.32 4.76 7.45
CA SER A 291 12.91 6.09 7.37
C SER A 291 14.42 5.99 7.15
N PRO A 292 14.95 6.44 5.99
CA PRO A 292 14.24 7.02 4.86
C PRO A 292 13.26 6.03 4.19
N ASP A 293 12.24 6.55 3.50
CA ASP A 293 11.19 5.73 2.86
C ASP A 293 11.31 5.64 1.33
N ILE A 294 11.82 6.70 0.70
CA ILE A 294 12.03 6.84 -0.76
C ILE A 294 13.43 7.37 -1.07
N MET A 295 14.03 6.88 -2.15
CA MET A 295 15.17 7.50 -2.82
C MET A 295 14.66 8.28 -4.03
N TYR A 296 14.87 9.60 -4.10
CA TYR A 296 14.32 10.45 -5.16
C TYR A 296 15.43 11.20 -5.91
N ALA A 297 15.50 11.03 -7.23
CA ALA A 297 16.44 11.79 -8.06
C ALA A 297 15.98 13.23 -8.25
N THR A 298 16.93 14.16 -8.20
CA THR A 298 16.72 15.58 -8.51
C THR A 298 17.83 16.09 -9.42
N THR A 299 17.65 17.27 -10.01
CA THR A 299 18.71 17.97 -10.76
C THR A 299 19.96 18.28 -9.92
N THR A 300 19.89 18.14 -8.59
CA THR A 300 21.01 18.31 -7.65
C THR A 300 21.62 16.98 -7.18
N GLY A 301 21.15 15.84 -7.71
CA GLY A 301 21.51 14.48 -7.28
C GLY A 301 20.39 13.77 -6.50
N ASN A 302 20.66 12.54 -6.09
CA ASN A 302 19.71 11.72 -5.33
C ASN A 302 19.53 12.25 -3.90
N GLN A 303 18.29 12.31 -3.45
CA GLN A 303 17.88 12.76 -2.12
C GLN A 303 17.05 11.65 -1.45
N THR A 304 17.39 11.27 -0.23
CA THR A 304 16.52 10.42 0.57
C THR A 304 15.37 11.24 1.16
N ARG A 305 14.15 10.73 1.05
CA ARG A 305 12.95 11.30 1.68
C ARG A 305 12.62 10.56 2.97
N ARG A 306 11.75 11.16 3.78
CA ARG A 306 11.22 10.57 5.02
C ARG A 306 9.69 10.70 5.01
N PRO A 307 8.96 9.83 5.72
CA PRO A 307 7.52 9.94 5.86
C PRO A 307 7.10 11.31 6.41
N TYR A 308 6.04 11.89 5.86
CA TYR A 308 5.66 13.28 6.18
C TYR A 308 5.32 13.54 7.65
N PHE A 309 4.84 12.54 8.40
CA PHE A 309 4.52 12.73 9.82
C PHE A 309 5.72 13.25 10.63
N PHE A 310 6.97 12.98 10.22
CA PHE A 310 8.17 13.55 10.83
C PHE A 310 8.24 15.09 10.79
N THR A 311 7.48 15.78 9.94
CA THR A 311 7.34 17.26 10.00
C THR A 311 6.79 17.78 11.33
N LYS A 312 6.00 16.97 12.05
CA LYS A 312 5.54 17.25 13.41
C LYS A 312 6.45 16.65 14.48
N TYR A 313 7.10 15.52 14.21
CA TYR A 313 7.83 14.73 15.20
C TYR A 313 9.36 14.70 15.01
N GLU A 314 9.95 15.69 14.34
CA GLU A 314 11.39 15.72 14.03
C GLU A 314 12.28 15.56 15.29
N SER A 315 12.03 16.34 16.34
CA SER A 315 12.81 16.28 17.59
C SER A 315 12.42 15.12 18.52
N GLY A 316 11.21 14.56 18.36
CA GLY A 316 10.63 13.57 19.27
C GLY A 316 10.62 12.14 18.73
N GLY A 317 10.92 11.98 17.44
CA GLY A 317 10.94 10.72 16.72
C GLY A 317 9.62 9.95 16.74
N VAL A 318 9.72 8.67 16.39
CA VAL A 318 8.60 7.71 16.47
C VAL A 318 8.04 7.56 17.89
N PRO A 319 8.82 7.59 19.00
CA PRO A 319 8.25 7.46 20.35
C PRO A 319 7.22 8.54 20.69
N THR A 320 7.49 9.81 20.32
CA THR A 320 6.53 10.91 20.52
C THR A 320 5.33 10.77 19.59
N ALA A 321 5.56 10.33 18.35
CA ALA A 321 4.50 10.05 17.40
C ALA A 321 3.51 9.00 17.94
N ILE A 322 4.03 7.92 18.54
CA ILE A 322 3.22 6.83 19.11
C ILE A 322 2.38 7.32 20.32
N VAL A 323 2.92 8.20 21.16
CA VAL A 323 2.16 8.81 22.28
C VAL A 323 0.95 9.58 21.76
N ASP A 324 1.16 10.46 20.78
CA ASP A 324 0.08 11.24 20.17
C ASP A 324 -0.97 10.32 19.52
N PHE A 325 -0.53 9.29 18.79
CA PHE A 325 -1.41 8.27 18.21
C PHE A 325 -2.27 7.56 19.28
N MET A 326 -1.68 7.03 20.34
CA MET A 326 -2.45 6.37 21.41
C MET A 326 -3.40 7.32 22.14
N SER A 327 -3.11 8.62 22.17
CA SER A 327 -3.99 9.65 22.74
C SER A 327 -5.17 10.04 21.82
N ASP A 328 -5.01 9.93 20.50
CA ASP A 328 -6.01 10.36 19.51
C ASP A 328 -7.02 9.26 19.13
N ALA A 329 -6.82 8.01 19.58
CA ALA A 329 -7.63 6.84 19.23
C ALA A 329 -9.15 7.12 19.18
N GLN A 330 -9.73 7.68 20.24
CA GLN A 330 -11.17 7.98 20.31
C GLN A 330 -11.62 8.99 19.24
N ASN A 331 -10.80 10.00 18.93
CA ASN A 331 -11.10 10.98 17.90
C ASN A 331 -10.94 10.37 16.50
N ALA A 332 -9.88 9.60 16.27
CA ALA A 332 -9.64 8.89 15.01
C ALA A 332 -10.80 7.95 14.66
N LEU A 333 -11.30 7.20 15.64
CA LEU A 333 -12.49 6.37 15.48
C LEU A 333 -13.73 7.20 15.14
N GLN A 334 -13.95 8.35 15.80
CA GLN A 334 -15.10 9.21 15.51
C GLN A 334 -15.01 9.89 14.13
N ARG A 335 -13.82 10.35 13.71
CA ARG A 335 -13.57 10.89 12.36
C ARG A 335 -13.83 9.82 11.30
N SER A 336 -13.38 8.60 11.55
CA SER A 336 -13.59 7.43 10.69
C SER A 336 -15.06 7.03 10.58
N ILE A 337 -15.82 7.02 11.67
CA ILE A 337 -17.29 6.82 11.65
C ILE A 337 -17.97 7.89 10.78
N ASN A 338 -17.57 9.15 10.92
CA ASN A 338 -18.15 10.25 10.14
C ASN A 338 -17.83 10.12 8.65
N LEU A 339 -16.60 9.70 8.31
CA LEU A 339 -16.17 9.48 6.93
C LEU A 339 -16.87 8.26 6.30
N ASP A 340 -16.92 7.13 7.00
CA ASP A 340 -17.64 5.92 6.56
C ASP A 340 -19.11 6.24 6.27
N ASN A 341 -19.79 6.93 7.19
CA ASN A 341 -21.20 7.30 7.05
C ASN A 341 -21.44 8.15 5.78
N ARG A 342 -20.53 9.08 5.46
CA ARG A 342 -20.61 9.87 4.21
C ARG A 342 -20.41 8.98 2.98
N ILE A 343 -19.33 8.20 2.93
CA ILE A 343 -19.00 7.36 1.76
C ILE A 343 -20.13 6.34 1.50
N VAL A 344 -20.61 5.66 2.55
CA VAL A 344 -21.69 4.67 2.44
C VAL A 344 -23.01 5.34 2.05
N SER A 345 -23.35 6.50 2.61
CA SER A 345 -24.53 7.27 2.21
C SER A 345 -24.49 7.60 0.72
N ASP A 346 -23.41 8.22 0.25
CA ASP A 346 -23.27 8.66 -1.14
C ASP A 346 -23.24 7.47 -2.11
N ALA A 347 -22.64 6.33 -1.74
CA ALA A 347 -22.61 5.12 -2.56
C ALA A 347 -23.97 4.39 -2.58
N SER A 348 -24.71 4.38 -1.47
CA SER A 348 -26.03 3.72 -1.38
C SER A 348 -27.09 4.37 -2.27
N ALA A 349 -26.92 5.65 -2.61
CA ALA A 349 -27.78 6.35 -3.57
C ALA A 349 -27.65 5.83 -5.02
N ILE A 350 -26.63 5.00 -5.30
CA ILE A 350 -26.34 4.44 -6.63
C ILE A 350 -26.77 2.96 -6.69
N SER A 351 -26.24 2.11 -5.81
CA SER A 351 -26.72 0.74 -5.55
C SER A 351 -26.08 0.14 -4.29
N ASN A 352 -26.72 -0.89 -3.71
CA ASN A 352 -26.11 -1.65 -2.60
C ASN A 352 -24.83 -2.37 -3.03
N ASP A 353 -24.81 -2.93 -4.25
CA ASP A 353 -23.63 -3.59 -4.81
C ASP A 353 -22.43 -2.64 -4.93
N TYR A 354 -22.69 -1.34 -5.10
CA TYR A 354 -21.66 -0.32 -5.20
C TYR A 354 -21.06 0.05 -3.83
N VAL A 355 -21.87 0.05 -2.76
CA VAL A 355 -21.38 0.21 -1.37
C VAL A 355 -20.36 -0.88 -1.03
N ASP A 356 -20.64 -2.12 -1.42
CA ASP A 356 -19.78 -3.27 -1.18
C ASP A 356 -18.38 -3.04 -1.80
N VAL A 357 -18.32 -2.66 -3.09
CA VAL A 357 -17.06 -2.52 -3.85
C VAL A 357 -16.26 -1.25 -3.47
N VAL A 358 -16.93 -0.11 -3.28
CA VAL A 358 -16.28 1.14 -2.82
C VAL A 358 -15.59 0.92 -1.46
N SER A 359 -16.25 0.23 -0.54
CA SER A 359 -15.71 -0.04 0.81
C SER A 359 -14.42 -0.85 0.79
N LEU A 360 -14.23 -1.74 -0.20
CA LEU A 360 -13.00 -2.52 -0.37
C LEU A 360 -11.86 -1.67 -0.96
N ALA A 361 -12.14 -0.85 -1.97
CA ALA A 361 -11.13 -0.03 -2.65
C ALA A 361 -10.60 1.14 -1.80
N THR A 362 -11.35 1.59 -0.79
CA THR A 362 -11.05 2.84 -0.08
C THR A 362 -9.69 2.87 0.62
N ARG A 363 -9.18 1.72 1.10
CA ARG A 363 -7.94 1.68 1.92
C ARG A 363 -6.63 1.78 1.13
N GLN A 364 -6.68 2.08 -0.17
CA GLN A 364 -5.54 1.97 -1.09
C GLN A 364 -4.93 3.32 -1.51
N MET A 365 -4.97 4.38 -0.66
CA MET A 365 -4.43 5.73 -0.99
C MET A 365 -3.89 6.56 0.20
N ASN A 366 -2.89 7.43 -0.03
CA ASN A 366 -2.23 8.34 0.95
C ASN A 366 -1.67 9.60 0.27
N LYS A 367 -1.75 10.84 0.85
CA LYS A 367 -1.41 12.10 0.13
C LYS A 367 -0.90 13.32 0.99
N SER A 368 -0.10 14.25 0.39
CA SER A 368 -0.13 15.77 0.48
C SER A 368 0.93 16.68 1.18
N ASP A 369 1.24 17.85 0.56
CA ASP A 369 2.36 18.86 0.71
C ASP A 369 3.78 18.30 0.84
N VAL A 370 4.00 17.41 -0.11
CA VAL A 370 4.78 16.19 -0.06
C VAL A 370 4.86 15.75 -1.51
N LEU A 371 5.96 15.12 -1.88
CA LEU A 371 5.97 14.29 -3.08
C LEU A 371 5.36 12.94 -2.70
N ILE A 372 4.20 12.61 -3.26
CA ILE A 372 3.53 11.34 -2.96
C ILE A 372 4.07 10.30 -3.93
N PHE A 373 4.79 9.33 -3.40
CA PHE A 373 5.23 8.16 -4.15
C PHE A 373 4.26 7.01 -3.89
N MET A 374 3.42 6.74 -4.88
CA MET A 374 2.55 5.55 -4.90
C MET A 374 3.40 4.36 -5.38
N LYS A 375 3.25 3.17 -4.78
CA LYS A 375 4.11 2.01 -5.13
C LYS A 375 4.06 1.68 -6.62
N ASP A 376 2.88 1.78 -7.20
CA ASP A 376 2.61 1.52 -8.60
C ASP A 376 3.02 2.66 -9.56
N LEU A 377 3.31 3.87 -9.05
CA LEU A 377 3.96 4.95 -9.83
C LEU A 377 5.46 4.71 -10.07
N GLY A 378 5.98 3.60 -9.53
CA GLY A 378 7.26 3.00 -9.93
C GLY A 378 7.13 1.97 -11.05
N ILE A 379 6.03 1.96 -11.81
CA ILE A 379 5.88 1.18 -13.06
C ILE A 379 5.26 2.04 -14.18
N LEU A 380 4.09 2.68 -13.97
CA LEU A 380 3.41 3.50 -15.01
C LEU A 380 2.40 4.56 -14.48
N ILE A 381 1.92 5.47 -15.36
CA ILE A 381 1.06 6.63 -15.06
C ILE A 381 -0.45 6.32 -15.12
N GLU A 382 -0.88 5.32 -15.89
CA GLU A 382 -2.30 4.96 -16.03
C GLU A 382 -2.90 4.49 -14.71
N ILE A 383 -2.09 3.95 -13.78
CA ILE A 383 -2.55 3.55 -12.46
C ILE A 383 -2.99 4.78 -11.65
N LEU A 384 -2.33 5.92 -11.83
CA LEU A 384 -2.76 7.18 -11.23
C LEU A 384 -4.03 7.72 -11.91
N TYR A 385 -4.16 7.57 -13.23
CA TYR A 385 -5.37 7.93 -13.99
C TYR A 385 -6.58 7.08 -13.62
N ALA A 386 -6.39 5.77 -13.45
CA ALA A 386 -7.40 4.85 -12.92
C ALA A 386 -7.74 5.18 -11.47
N ALA A 387 -6.76 5.55 -10.64
CA ALA A 387 -6.99 5.96 -9.25
C ALA A 387 -7.70 7.32 -9.10
N LEU A 388 -7.64 8.19 -10.11
CA LEU A 388 -8.08 9.58 -10.02
C LEU A 388 -9.51 9.80 -9.48
N PRO A 389 -10.55 9.00 -9.80
CA PRO A 389 -11.89 9.23 -9.26
C PRO A 389 -11.97 9.24 -7.73
N SER A 390 -11.31 8.28 -7.06
CA SER A 390 -11.26 8.27 -5.59
C SER A 390 -10.37 9.40 -5.06
N ILE A 391 -9.30 9.73 -5.79
CA ILE A 391 -8.42 10.85 -5.46
C ILE A 391 -9.25 12.14 -5.36
N LEU A 392 -10.05 12.43 -6.38
CA LEU A 392 -10.91 13.61 -6.47
C LEU A 392 -12.00 13.62 -5.38
N TYR A 393 -12.66 12.48 -5.17
CA TYR A 393 -13.78 12.37 -4.23
C TYR A 393 -13.36 12.50 -2.76
N ILE A 394 -12.25 11.87 -2.36
CA ILE A 394 -11.74 11.94 -0.98
C ILE A 394 -11.16 13.33 -0.70
N ASN A 395 -10.26 13.82 -1.56
CA ASN A 395 -9.78 15.21 -1.55
C ASN A 395 -9.04 15.53 -2.87
N ALA A 396 -9.62 16.35 -3.73
CA ALA A 396 -9.04 16.69 -5.03
C ALA A 396 -7.73 17.52 -4.97
N SER A 397 -7.49 18.29 -3.90
CA SER A 397 -6.20 19.00 -3.72
C SER A 397 -5.04 18.01 -3.67
N TRP A 398 -5.31 16.82 -3.17
CA TRP A 398 -4.30 15.79 -3.05
C TRP A 398 -3.73 15.27 -4.40
N ALA A 399 -4.42 15.50 -5.53
CA ALA A 399 -3.94 15.07 -6.85
C ALA A 399 -2.68 15.82 -7.31
N GLY A 400 -2.54 17.10 -6.96
CA GLY A 400 -1.38 17.92 -7.34
C GLY A 400 -0.08 17.33 -6.82
N TYR A 401 -0.06 16.86 -5.57
CA TYR A 401 1.11 16.25 -4.93
C TYR A 401 1.49 14.85 -5.45
N LEU A 402 0.59 14.18 -6.19
CA LEU A 402 0.88 12.93 -6.91
C LEU A 402 1.45 13.22 -8.30
N LEU A 403 0.98 14.29 -8.93
CA LEU A 403 1.47 14.77 -10.22
C LEU A 403 2.79 15.54 -10.10
N GLU A 404 3.04 16.24 -8.99
CA GLU A 404 4.22 17.08 -8.75
C GLU A 404 5.56 16.36 -9.01
N PRO A 405 5.86 15.15 -8.48
CA PRO A 405 7.14 14.51 -8.74
C PRO A 405 7.30 14.10 -10.22
N LEU A 406 6.22 13.72 -10.91
CA LEU A 406 6.22 13.41 -12.35
C LEU A 406 6.44 14.68 -13.20
N LEU A 407 5.72 15.76 -12.91
CA LEU A 407 5.85 17.05 -13.60
C LEU A 407 7.23 17.69 -13.35
N ALA A 408 7.77 17.55 -12.14
CA ALA A 408 9.12 18.00 -11.81
C ALA A 408 10.18 17.20 -12.59
N TYR A 409 10.01 15.88 -12.73
CA TYR A 409 10.90 15.04 -13.54
C TYR A 409 10.80 15.39 -15.03
N GLN A 410 9.58 15.48 -15.57
CA GLN A 410 9.26 15.91 -16.94
C GLN A 410 9.87 17.26 -17.33
N SER A 411 9.89 18.21 -16.39
CA SER A 411 10.42 19.57 -16.59
C SER A 411 11.94 19.66 -16.39
N SER A 412 12.58 18.57 -15.95
CA SER A 412 13.99 18.55 -15.61
C SER A 412 14.87 18.14 -16.80
N PRO A 413 16.15 18.55 -16.82
CA PRO A 413 17.13 18.01 -17.79
C PRO A 413 17.43 16.51 -17.66
N LEU A 414 16.83 15.81 -16.69
CA LEU A 414 16.95 14.35 -16.52
C LEU A 414 15.97 13.56 -17.40
N TYR A 415 15.02 14.26 -18.04
CA TYR A 415 14.08 13.69 -19.00
C TYR A 415 14.21 14.44 -20.34
N SER A 416 14.33 13.69 -21.43
CA SER A 416 14.65 14.21 -22.77
C SER A 416 13.78 13.63 -23.88
N GLN A 417 12.69 12.95 -23.53
CA GLN A 417 11.72 12.43 -24.51
C GLN A 417 10.69 13.49 -24.89
N GLU A 418 10.05 13.31 -26.05
CA GLU A 418 9.10 14.28 -26.61
C GLU A 418 7.63 14.05 -26.16
N PHE A 419 7.40 13.02 -25.34
CA PHE A 419 6.10 12.67 -24.73
C PHE A 419 6.15 12.80 -23.20
N ALA A 420 5.11 12.35 -22.50
CA ALA A 420 5.02 12.47 -21.04
C ALA A 420 5.81 11.38 -20.30
N ALA A 421 6.44 11.78 -19.19
CA ALA A 421 7.11 10.87 -18.29
C ALA A 421 6.11 9.92 -17.63
N LYS A 422 6.08 8.68 -18.11
CA LYS A 422 5.16 7.62 -17.66
C LYS A 422 5.40 7.13 -16.24
N ASP A 423 6.63 7.23 -15.73
CA ASP A 423 7.00 6.72 -14.41
C ASP A 423 8.22 7.46 -13.83
N LEU A 424 8.53 7.16 -12.57
CA LEU A 424 9.69 7.71 -11.85
C LEU A 424 10.82 6.69 -11.67
N GLY A 425 10.93 5.70 -12.55
CA GLY A 425 11.78 4.52 -12.39
C GLY A 425 10.93 3.26 -12.25
N ASN A 426 11.56 2.09 -12.47
CA ASN A 426 10.87 0.79 -12.59
C ASN A 426 10.87 -0.05 -11.29
N ARG A 427 11.26 0.53 -10.16
CA ARG A 427 11.45 -0.18 -8.87
C ARG A 427 11.16 0.74 -7.69
N PHE A 428 10.00 0.62 -7.07
CA PHE A 428 9.79 1.21 -5.75
C PHE A 428 10.77 0.58 -4.73
N PRO A 429 11.37 1.32 -3.77
CA PRO A 429 11.18 2.74 -3.42
C PRO A 429 12.11 3.73 -4.14
N TYR A 430 12.70 3.35 -5.28
CA TYR A 430 13.63 4.17 -6.06
C TYR A 430 12.86 4.97 -7.11
N ALA A 431 12.68 6.26 -6.83
CA ALA A 431 12.11 7.27 -7.71
C ALA A 431 13.24 8.03 -8.45
N GLU A 432 14.04 7.31 -9.24
CA GLU A 432 15.23 7.83 -9.94
C GLU A 432 14.96 8.45 -11.32
N GLY A 433 13.74 8.30 -11.83
CA GLY A 433 13.32 8.72 -13.17
C GLY A 433 13.59 7.66 -14.24
N ASN A 434 12.82 7.73 -15.33
CA ASN A 434 12.95 6.84 -16.48
C ASN A 434 13.03 7.64 -17.79
N ASN A 435 14.26 7.80 -18.30
CA ASN A 435 14.51 8.52 -19.56
C ASN A 435 14.64 7.59 -20.78
N ALA A 436 14.39 6.30 -20.63
CA ALA A 436 14.47 5.31 -21.70
C ALA A 436 13.33 4.28 -21.53
N PRO A 437 12.06 4.73 -21.64
CA PRO A 437 10.92 3.83 -21.48
C PRO A 437 10.94 2.73 -22.55
N ALA A 438 10.48 1.53 -22.17
CA ALA A 438 10.53 0.35 -23.02
C ALA A 438 9.52 0.36 -24.19
N ALA A 439 8.55 1.27 -24.16
CA ALA A 439 7.55 1.52 -25.19
C ALA A 439 7.36 3.04 -25.36
N LEU A 440 6.85 3.46 -26.52
CA LEU A 440 6.70 4.86 -26.93
C LEU A 440 5.21 5.25 -26.89
N ASP A 441 4.72 5.56 -25.69
CA ASP A 441 3.29 5.52 -25.40
C ASP A 441 2.68 6.94 -25.47
N GLY A 442 3.11 7.71 -26.48
CA GLY A 442 2.97 9.16 -26.51
C GLY A 442 1.53 9.69 -26.49
N ILE A 443 0.57 8.94 -27.05
CA ILE A 443 -0.85 9.30 -26.95
C ILE A 443 -1.41 8.96 -25.55
N GLU A 444 -0.96 7.86 -24.97
CA GLU A 444 -1.44 7.32 -23.69
C GLU A 444 -0.98 8.18 -22.51
N ASP A 445 0.34 8.38 -22.39
CA ASP A 445 0.97 9.09 -21.28
C ASP A 445 0.63 10.59 -21.29
N VAL A 446 0.66 11.23 -22.47
CA VAL A 446 0.31 12.66 -22.61
C VAL A 446 -1.18 12.85 -22.38
N GLY A 447 -2.02 11.91 -22.84
CA GLY A 447 -3.45 11.92 -22.56
C GLY A 447 -3.74 11.90 -21.07
N ASP A 448 -3.09 11.00 -20.32
CA ASP A 448 -3.19 10.92 -18.86
C ASP A 448 -2.75 12.21 -18.18
N MET A 449 -1.54 12.69 -18.49
CA MET A 449 -0.99 13.88 -17.84
C MET A 449 -1.89 15.10 -18.04
N VAL A 450 -2.36 15.34 -19.27
CA VAL A 450 -3.23 16.48 -19.62
C VAL A 450 -4.57 16.40 -18.88
N ILE A 451 -5.22 15.22 -18.90
CA ILE A 451 -6.51 14.99 -18.25
C ILE A 451 -6.40 15.13 -16.73
N MET A 452 -5.35 14.57 -16.11
CA MET A 452 -5.17 14.61 -14.67
C MET A 452 -4.82 16.00 -14.14
N VAL A 453 -3.98 16.77 -14.84
CA VAL A 453 -3.68 18.16 -14.48
C VAL A 453 -4.94 19.03 -14.52
N TRP A 454 -5.77 18.88 -15.55
CA TRP A 454 -7.06 19.58 -15.64
C TRP A 454 -8.04 19.13 -14.55
N ALA A 455 -8.15 17.83 -14.29
CA ALA A 455 -8.99 17.29 -13.23
C ALA A 455 -8.60 17.83 -11.85
N HIS A 456 -7.31 17.84 -11.52
CA HIS A 456 -6.83 18.44 -10.30
C HIS A 456 -7.30 19.90 -10.22
N ALA A 457 -6.96 20.75 -11.18
CA ALA A 457 -7.33 22.18 -11.16
C ALA A 457 -8.85 22.39 -11.04
N ARG A 458 -9.66 21.63 -11.80
CA ARG A 458 -11.12 21.78 -11.89
C ARG A 458 -11.86 21.34 -10.62
N PHE A 459 -11.32 20.42 -9.83
CA PHE A 459 -11.95 19.94 -8.60
C PHE A 459 -11.26 20.44 -7.32
N SER A 460 -9.94 20.66 -7.33
CA SER A 460 -9.20 21.30 -6.23
C SER A 460 -9.42 22.82 -6.18
N GLY A 461 -9.55 23.46 -7.35
CA GLY A 461 -9.55 24.91 -7.50
C GLY A 461 -8.14 25.52 -7.55
N ASP A 462 -7.10 24.70 -7.64
CA ASP A 462 -5.70 25.14 -7.68
C ASP A 462 -5.34 25.67 -9.07
N VAL A 463 -5.54 26.98 -9.24
CA VAL A 463 -5.15 27.70 -10.45
C VAL A 463 -3.62 27.82 -10.58
N PRO A 464 -2.84 28.14 -9.52
CA PRO A 464 -1.37 28.15 -9.61
C PRO A 464 -0.75 26.85 -10.15
N PHE A 465 -1.20 25.68 -9.70
CA PHE A 465 -0.71 24.39 -10.18
C PHE A 465 -0.96 24.21 -11.70
N LEU A 466 -2.14 24.61 -12.18
CA LEU A 466 -2.46 24.59 -13.62
C LEU A 466 -1.49 25.46 -14.43
N PHE A 467 -1.14 26.65 -13.93
CA PHE A 467 -0.18 27.55 -14.59
C PHE A 467 1.26 27.05 -14.52
N ALA A 468 1.66 26.33 -13.45
CA ALA A 468 2.95 25.64 -13.39
C ALA A 468 3.00 24.50 -14.44
N GLY A 469 1.98 23.63 -14.47
CA GLY A 469 1.85 22.58 -15.48
C GLY A 469 1.85 23.13 -16.92
N ARG A 470 1.14 24.23 -17.19
CA ARG A 470 1.09 24.93 -18.49
C ARG A 470 2.48 25.28 -19.05
N SER A 471 3.49 25.47 -18.20
CA SER A 471 4.87 25.76 -18.61
C SER A 471 5.66 24.55 -19.13
N THR A 472 5.11 23.34 -19.00
CA THR A 472 5.67 22.13 -19.63
C THR A 472 5.36 22.09 -21.14
N PRO A 473 6.31 21.72 -22.02
CA PRO A 473 6.10 21.72 -23.47
C PRO A 473 4.90 20.86 -23.93
N LEU A 474 4.64 19.75 -23.24
CA LEU A 474 3.55 18.82 -23.54
C LEU A 474 2.16 19.47 -23.44
N LEU A 475 2.00 20.43 -22.54
CA LEU A 475 0.76 21.19 -22.39
C LEU A 475 0.67 22.36 -23.39
N THR A 476 1.79 22.78 -24.01
CA THR A 476 1.81 23.85 -25.06
C THR A 476 1.66 23.32 -26.47
N THR A 477 2.29 22.20 -26.77
CA THR A 477 2.39 21.60 -28.10
C THR A 477 2.61 20.11 -27.90
N PRO A 478 1.54 19.29 -27.83
CA PRO A 478 1.74 17.85 -27.72
C PRO A 478 2.29 17.31 -29.04
N SER A 479 3.31 16.48 -28.95
CA SER A 479 3.79 15.64 -30.05
C SER A 479 2.84 14.44 -30.25
N PHE A 480 1.56 14.72 -30.54
CA PHE A 480 0.64 13.70 -31.05
C PHE A 480 0.87 13.60 -32.57
N ASP A 481 1.58 12.57 -33.04
CA ASP A 481 1.84 12.40 -34.48
C ASP A 481 0.53 12.24 -35.28
N ASP A 482 -0.40 11.40 -34.81
CA ASP A 482 -1.82 11.47 -35.16
C ASP A 482 -2.71 10.85 -34.05
N PRO A 483 -3.54 11.63 -33.33
CA PRO A 483 -4.45 11.11 -32.31
C PRO A 483 -5.68 10.40 -32.89
N LEU A 484 -6.00 10.59 -34.18
CA LEU A 484 -7.14 9.93 -34.83
C LEU A 484 -6.77 8.50 -35.25
N THR A 485 -5.56 8.27 -35.74
CA THR A 485 -5.08 6.95 -36.15
C THR A 485 -3.81 6.55 -35.39
N PRO A 486 -3.93 6.09 -34.13
CA PRO A 486 -2.79 5.57 -33.37
C PRO A 486 -2.14 4.41 -34.12
N ASN A 487 -0.84 4.52 -34.39
CA ASN A 487 -0.03 3.48 -34.99
C ASN A 487 1.24 3.30 -34.14
N GLU A 488 1.76 2.08 -34.04
CA GLU A 488 2.99 1.75 -33.29
C GLU A 488 2.97 2.22 -31.80
N SER A 489 1.78 2.43 -31.24
CA SER A 489 1.56 2.95 -29.89
C SER A 489 1.04 1.84 -28.96
N LEU A 490 1.57 1.75 -27.73
CA LEU A 490 0.98 0.94 -26.68
C LEU A 490 -0.15 1.72 -25.99
N SER A 491 -1.21 1.04 -25.57
CA SER A 491 -2.17 1.58 -24.59
C SER A 491 -1.89 1.04 -23.19
N ALA A 492 -2.52 1.64 -22.17
CA ALA A 492 -2.55 1.13 -20.79
C ALA A 492 -2.96 -0.34 -20.66
N ASP A 493 -3.59 -0.90 -21.69
CA ASP A 493 -3.99 -2.30 -21.72
C ASP A 493 -2.90 -3.28 -22.16
N GLY A 494 -1.78 -2.76 -22.68
CA GLY A 494 -0.73 -3.55 -23.33
C GLY A 494 -1.02 -3.87 -24.80
N LEU A 495 -2.05 -3.24 -25.39
CA LEU A 495 -2.45 -3.45 -26.79
C LEU A 495 -1.55 -2.65 -27.73
N THR A 496 -1.11 -3.29 -28.81
CA THR A 496 -0.19 -2.78 -29.83
C THR A 496 -0.83 -2.64 -31.22
N SER A 497 -2.07 -3.11 -31.38
CA SER A 497 -2.80 -3.04 -32.65
C SER A 497 -2.88 -1.60 -33.17
N PRO A 498 -2.77 -1.36 -34.49
CA PRO A 498 -3.03 -0.05 -35.06
C PRO A 498 -4.51 0.32 -34.95
N ASN A 499 -4.81 1.61 -35.05
CA ASN A 499 -6.17 2.15 -35.09
C ASN A 499 -7.05 1.78 -33.87
N GLN A 500 -6.45 1.68 -32.68
CA GLN A 500 -7.15 1.46 -31.41
C GLN A 500 -8.17 2.58 -31.11
N THR A 501 -9.46 2.24 -31.15
CA THR A 501 -10.58 3.18 -30.94
C THR A 501 -10.50 3.89 -29.59
N ASN A 502 -10.22 3.14 -28.51
CA ASN A 502 -10.23 3.68 -27.15
C ASN A 502 -8.97 4.50 -26.82
N LEU A 503 -7.85 4.24 -27.50
CA LEU A 503 -6.63 5.05 -27.43
C LEU A 503 -6.81 6.36 -28.22
N ALA A 504 -7.39 6.29 -29.42
CA ALA A 504 -7.66 7.46 -30.25
C ALA A 504 -8.56 8.49 -29.54
N ILE A 505 -9.65 8.03 -28.91
CA ILE A 505 -10.53 8.95 -28.18
C ILE A 505 -9.85 9.57 -26.95
N LYS A 506 -8.87 8.90 -26.33
CA LYS A 506 -8.04 9.47 -25.26
C LYS A 506 -7.25 10.69 -25.77
N GLY A 507 -6.56 10.55 -26.91
CA GLY A 507 -5.85 11.65 -27.56
C GLY A 507 -6.77 12.82 -27.96
N ILE A 508 -7.95 12.51 -28.51
CA ILE A 508 -8.96 13.52 -28.86
C ILE A 508 -9.51 14.25 -27.60
N LEU A 509 -9.74 13.53 -26.51
CA LEU A 509 -10.13 14.09 -25.21
C LEU A 509 -9.03 14.93 -24.58
N ALA A 510 -7.76 14.57 -24.75
CA ALA A 510 -6.63 15.38 -24.34
C ALA A 510 -6.61 16.72 -25.10
N ILE A 511 -6.85 16.71 -26.42
CA ILE A 511 -6.99 17.94 -27.23
C ILE A 511 -8.18 18.78 -26.76
N ARG A 512 -9.34 18.16 -26.50
CA ARG A 512 -10.50 18.88 -25.95
C ARG A 512 -10.20 19.50 -24.59
N THR A 513 -9.39 18.83 -23.77
CA THR A 513 -8.95 19.29 -22.46
C THR A 513 -7.97 20.46 -22.57
N MET A 514 -7.00 20.42 -23.50
CA MET A 514 -6.13 21.56 -23.79
C MET A 514 -6.93 22.81 -24.16
N ALA A 515 -8.02 22.67 -24.92
CA ALA A 515 -8.88 23.81 -25.27
C ALA A 515 -9.46 24.51 -24.02
N GLU A 516 -9.86 23.73 -23.00
CA GLU A 516 -10.31 24.28 -21.71
C GLU A 516 -9.17 24.91 -20.92
N ILE A 517 -7.99 24.27 -20.88
CA ILE A 517 -6.80 24.81 -20.21
C ILE A 517 -6.42 26.16 -20.84
N SER A 518 -6.24 26.22 -22.16
CA SER A 518 -5.90 27.44 -22.91
C SER A 518 -6.91 28.55 -22.65
N THR A 519 -8.20 28.26 -22.78
CA THR A 519 -9.28 29.23 -22.48
C THR A 519 -9.21 29.72 -21.03
N THR A 520 -8.95 28.81 -20.08
CA THR A 520 -8.87 29.12 -18.64
C THR A 520 -7.68 30.02 -18.29
N VAL A 521 -6.52 29.83 -18.93
CA VAL A 521 -5.32 30.65 -18.72
C VAL A 521 -5.35 31.98 -19.50
N GLY A 522 -6.30 32.15 -20.42
CA GLY A 522 -6.53 33.39 -21.20
C GLY A 522 -6.06 33.31 -22.66
N GLU A 523 -5.52 32.18 -23.10
CA GLU A 523 -5.08 31.89 -24.46
C GLU A 523 -6.27 31.49 -25.34
N SER A 524 -7.15 32.46 -25.62
CA SER A 524 -8.43 32.20 -26.29
C SER A 524 -8.29 31.67 -27.72
N ASP A 525 -7.24 32.08 -28.44
CA ASP A 525 -6.97 31.64 -29.81
C ASP A 525 -6.59 30.15 -29.87
N ASP A 526 -5.71 29.70 -28.97
CA ASP A 526 -5.38 28.28 -28.80
C ASP A 526 -6.58 27.49 -28.27
N GLY A 527 -7.38 28.08 -27.36
CA GLY A 527 -8.65 27.51 -26.92
C GLY A 527 -9.60 27.21 -28.08
N GLN A 528 -9.79 28.15 -29.00
CA GLN A 528 -10.60 27.95 -30.21
C GLN A 528 -9.97 26.93 -31.18
N LYS A 529 -8.65 27.01 -31.40
CA LYS A 529 -7.90 26.09 -32.27
C LYS A 529 -8.05 24.64 -31.81
N TYR A 530 -7.76 24.35 -30.54
CA TYR A 530 -7.88 22.99 -29.98
C TYR A 530 -9.35 22.54 -29.87
N GLY A 531 -10.28 23.46 -29.56
CA GLY A 531 -11.72 23.15 -29.54
C GLY A 531 -12.25 22.72 -30.91
N ASN A 532 -11.93 23.47 -31.96
CA ASN A 532 -12.29 23.15 -33.34
C ASN A 532 -11.62 21.85 -33.82
N LEU A 533 -10.34 21.63 -33.46
CA LEU A 533 -9.62 20.41 -33.79
C LEU A 533 -10.28 19.19 -33.13
N ALA A 534 -10.56 19.23 -31.82
CA ALA A 534 -11.23 18.13 -31.12
C ALA A 534 -12.61 17.81 -31.72
N ALA A 535 -13.40 18.84 -32.05
CA ALA A 535 -14.71 18.66 -32.70
C ALA A 535 -14.58 18.00 -34.10
N SER A 536 -13.58 18.41 -34.89
CA SER A 536 -13.30 17.82 -36.21
C SER A 536 -12.79 16.37 -36.10
N LEU A 537 -11.94 16.07 -35.11
CA LEU A 537 -11.41 14.73 -34.89
C LEU A 537 -12.49 13.77 -34.38
N VAL A 538 -13.33 14.18 -33.41
CA VAL A 538 -14.36 13.30 -32.87
C VAL A 538 -15.42 12.92 -33.93
N SER A 539 -15.80 13.84 -34.83
CA SER A 539 -16.71 13.52 -35.93
C SER A 539 -16.14 12.48 -36.91
N GLN A 540 -14.82 12.49 -37.12
CA GLN A 540 -14.14 11.47 -37.92
C GLN A 540 -14.01 10.16 -37.14
N TRP A 541 -13.67 10.23 -35.86
CA TRP A 541 -13.58 9.07 -34.96
C TRP A 541 -14.92 8.33 -34.84
N GLU A 542 -16.05 9.02 -34.64
CA GLU A 542 -17.39 8.39 -34.61
C GLU A 542 -17.70 7.66 -35.93
N THR A 543 -17.14 8.10 -37.05
CA THR A 543 -17.29 7.44 -38.37
C THR A 543 -16.37 6.22 -38.54
N LEU A 544 -15.14 6.27 -38.03
CA LEU A 544 -14.13 5.19 -38.16
C LEU A 544 -14.32 4.07 -37.13
N ALA A 545 -14.71 4.43 -35.91
CA ALA A 545 -14.91 3.53 -34.79
C ALA A 545 -16.31 2.88 -34.76
N GLY A 546 -17.30 3.48 -35.44
CA GLY A 546 -18.67 3.01 -35.42
C GLY A 546 -18.89 1.75 -36.26
N SER A 547 -19.51 0.72 -35.69
CA SER A 547 -20.03 -0.43 -36.43
C SER A 547 -21.38 -0.87 -35.89
N SER A 548 -22.39 -1.03 -36.77
CA SER A 548 -23.67 -1.74 -36.50
C SER A 548 -24.34 -1.54 -35.12
N GLY A 549 -24.22 -0.36 -34.50
CA GLY A 549 -24.79 -0.03 -33.20
C GLY A 549 -23.81 -0.04 -32.00
N HIS A 550 -22.52 -0.24 -32.22
CA HIS A 550 -21.45 -0.27 -31.21
C HIS A 550 -20.15 0.40 -31.69
N LEU A 551 -19.18 0.57 -30.79
CA LEU A 551 -17.83 1.03 -31.10
C LEU A 551 -16.87 -0.16 -31.16
N THR A 552 -16.10 -0.28 -32.24
CA THR A 552 -15.12 -1.35 -32.43
C THR A 552 -13.92 -1.19 -31.51
N SER A 553 -13.15 -2.27 -31.30
CA SER A 553 -11.85 -2.20 -30.58
C SER A 553 -10.81 -1.46 -31.43
N THR A 554 -10.70 -1.85 -32.70
CA THR A 554 -9.90 -1.17 -33.73
C THR A 554 -10.79 -0.82 -34.92
N TYR A 555 -10.43 0.22 -35.68
CA TYR A 555 -11.18 0.60 -36.88
C TYR A 555 -11.25 -0.54 -37.91
N GLU A 556 -12.28 -0.51 -38.75
CA GLU A 556 -12.55 -1.46 -39.84
C GLU A 556 -12.84 -2.91 -39.40
N VAL A 557 -12.42 -3.36 -38.22
CA VAL A 557 -12.76 -4.68 -37.67
C VAL A 557 -14.16 -4.66 -37.03
N THR A 558 -15.17 -4.62 -37.88
CA THR A 558 -16.60 -4.48 -37.55
C THR A 558 -17.18 -5.48 -36.54
N SER A 559 -16.55 -6.64 -36.36
CA SER A 559 -16.96 -7.65 -35.37
C SER A 559 -16.35 -7.47 -33.98
N SER A 560 -15.32 -6.62 -33.85
CA SER A 560 -14.64 -6.36 -32.58
C SER A 560 -15.38 -5.32 -31.74
N TRP A 561 -15.06 -5.25 -30.44
CA TRP A 561 -15.53 -4.23 -29.51
C TRP A 561 -14.56 -4.13 -28.31
N GLY A 562 -14.68 -3.07 -27.51
CA GLY A 562 -13.91 -2.91 -26.27
C GLY A 562 -14.65 -2.09 -25.22
N LEU A 563 -14.13 -2.04 -24.00
CA LEU A 563 -14.62 -1.14 -22.96
C LEU A 563 -14.14 0.30 -23.24
N MET A 564 -15.07 1.20 -23.55
CA MET A 564 -14.76 2.59 -23.90
C MET A 564 -14.56 3.45 -22.64
N TYR A 565 -13.64 3.01 -21.77
CA TYR A 565 -13.44 3.59 -20.45
C TYR A 565 -12.92 5.03 -20.49
N ASN A 566 -12.21 5.44 -21.55
CA ASN A 566 -11.69 6.81 -21.68
C ASN A 566 -12.81 7.86 -21.84
N LEU A 567 -14.01 7.46 -22.32
CA LEU A 567 -15.21 8.31 -22.34
C LEU A 567 -15.66 8.74 -20.93
N TYR A 568 -15.16 8.12 -19.86
CA TYR A 568 -15.46 8.52 -18.49
C TYR A 568 -15.07 9.99 -18.24
N TYR A 569 -13.96 10.45 -18.80
CA TYR A 569 -13.49 11.82 -18.59
C TYR A 569 -14.27 12.86 -19.40
N ASP A 570 -14.82 12.48 -20.55
CA ASP A 570 -15.82 13.30 -21.26
C ASP A 570 -17.01 13.65 -20.36
N LYS A 571 -17.57 12.62 -19.69
CA LYS A 571 -18.67 12.77 -18.75
C LYS A 571 -18.28 13.47 -17.45
N LEU A 572 -17.12 13.12 -16.88
CA LEU A 572 -16.62 13.74 -15.65
C LEU A 572 -16.47 15.25 -15.83
N PHE A 573 -15.88 15.70 -16.92
CA PHE A 573 -15.79 17.13 -17.21
C PHE A 573 -17.10 17.72 -17.75
N GLY A 574 -17.93 16.90 -18.40
CA GLY A 574 -19.19 17.30 -19.00
C GLY A 574 -18.96 18.03 -20.31
N PHE A 575 -18.00 17.57 -21.12
CA PHE A 575 -17.73 18.14 -22.43
C PHE A 575 -18.80 17.76 -23.46
N GLY A 576 -19.33 16.54 -23.38
CA GLY A 576 -20.33 16.04 -24.34
C GLY A 576 -19.75 15.91 -25.74
N LEU A 577 -18.49 15.52 -25.84
CA LEU A 577 -17.75 15.42 -27.10
C LEU A 577 -18.21 14.22 -27.94
N VAL A 578 -18.64 13.14 -27.28
CA VAL A 578 -19.14 11.91 -27.89
C VAL A 578 -20.60 11.70 -27.51
N SER A 579 -21.42 11.33 -28.48
CA SER A 579 -22.82 10.98 -28.24
C SER A 579 -22.95 9.60 -27.57
N ASP A 580 -23.92 9.43 -26.64
CA ASP A 580 -24.12 8.14 -25.95
C ASP A 580 -24.76 7.08 -26.88
N THR A 581 -23.90 6.46 -27.68
CA THR A 581 -24.25 5.36 -28.58
C THR A 581 -24.10 3.99 -27.91
N GLN A 582 -23.27 3.88 -26.86
CA GLN A 582 -22.86 2.57 -26.30
C GLN A 582 -23.78 2.02 -25.23
N THR A 583 -24.55 2.85 -24.51
CA THR A 583 -25.43 2.35 -23.42
C THR A 583 -26.37 1.25 -23.89
N THR A 584 -27.02 1.43 -25.05
CA THR A 584 -27.93 0.41 -25.61
C THR A 584 -27.18 -0.87 -26.01
N TRP A 585 -25.96 -0.75 -26.52
CA TRP A 585 -25.15 -1.92 -26.87
C TRP A 585 -24.71 -2.70 -25.63
N TYR A 586 -24.14 -2.03 -24.61
CA TYR A 586 -23.79 -2.68 -23.34
C TYR A 586 -25.01 -3.37 -22.73
N SER A 587 -26.18 -2.72 -22.73
CA SER A 587 -27.44 -3.30 -22.24
C SER A 587 -27.81 -4.63 -22.93
N ASN A 588 -27.65 -4.70 -24.26
CA ASN A 588 -27.91 -5.92 -25.03
C ASN A 588 -26.83 -6.99 -24.81
N ALA A 589 -25.56 -6.59 -24.82
CA ALA A 589 -24.40 -7.46 -24.66
C ALA A 589 -24.38 -8.14 -23.27
N LEU A 590 -24.92 -7.48 -22.23
CA LEU A 590 -25.02 -8.02 -20.87
C LEU A 590 -25.76 -9.36 -20.79
N SER A 591 -26.69 -9.63 -21.72
CA SER A 591 -27.42 -10.91 -21.78
C SER A 591 -26.55 -12.13 -22.11
N ALA A 592 -25.39 -11.90 -22.73
CA ALA A 592 -24.39 -12.90 -23.09
C ALA A 592 -23.06 -12.72 -22.32
N ALA A 593 -22.99 -11.75 -21.40
CA ALA A 593 -21.78 -11.46 -20.64
C ALA A 593 -21.44 -12.61 -19.67
N PRO A 594 -20.15 -12.98 -19.54
CA PRO A 594 -19.69 -13.86 -18.48
C PRO A 594 -19.98 -13.32 -17.07
N THR A 595 -20.11 -14.22 -16.09
CA THR A 595 -20.51 -13.90 -14.70
C THR A 595 -19.69 -12.79 -14.03
N PHE A 596 -18.40 -12.67 -14.36
CA PHE A 596 -17.49 -11.77 -13.64
C PHE A 596 -17.13 -10.49 -14.42
N GLY A 597 -17.56 -10.36 -15.68
CA GLY A 597 -17.27 -9.16 -16.46
C GLY A 597 -17.30 -9.39 -17.97
N PHE A 598 -17.38 -8.28 -18.69
CA PHE A 598 -16.94 -8.20 -20.09
C PHE A 598 -15.42 -8.36 -20.19
N ALA A 599 -14.96 -8.84 -21.35
CA ALA A 599 -13.59 -8.62 -21.80
C ALA A 599 -13.30 -7.12 -21.90
N PHE A 600 -12.06 -6.69 -21.63
CA PHE A 600 -11.70 -5.28 -21.82
C PHE A 600 -11.52 -4.93 -23.32
N ASP A 601 -11.06 -5.90 -24.11
CA ASP A 601 -10.87 -5.83 -25.57
C ASP A 601 -11.15 -7.21 -26.21
N THR A 602 -11.40 -7.27 -27.52
CA THR A 602 -11.65 -8.53 -28.24
C THR A 602 -10.87 -8.72 -29.54
N ASN A 603 -9.94 -7.83 -29.90
CA ASN A 603 -9.33 -7.81 -31.23
C ASN A 603 -7.90 -8.34 -31.27
N GLU A 604 -7.06 -8.03 -30.27
CA GLU A 604 -5.62 -8.28 -30.36
C GLU A 604 -5.27 -9.77 -30.36
N ASN A 605 -5.72 -10.53 -29.36
CA ASN A 605 -5.72 -11.99 -29.42
C ASN A 605 -6.84 -12.63 -28.58
N ALA A 606 -6.87 -13.97 -28.57
CA ALA A 606 -7.93 -14.74 -27.92
C ALA A 606 -7.88 -14.68 -26.37
N ASN A 607 -6.78 -14.23 -25.78
CA ASN A 607 -6.66 -14.12 -24.33
C ASN A 607 -7.37 -12.86 -23.82
N GLU A 608 -7.21 -11.68 -24.43
CA GLU A 608 -7.87 -10.44 -23.95
C GLU A 608 -9.39 -10.58 -23.99
N ALA A 609 -9.92 -11.26 -25.01
CA ALA A 609 -11.34 -11.63 -25.16
C ALA A 609 -11.90 -12.49 -24.00
N SER A 610 -11.06 -12.92 -23.05
CA SER A 610 -11.44 -13.66 -21.85
C SER A 610 -11.10 -12.95 -20.53
N VAL A 611 -10.52 -11.75 -20.57
CA VAL A 611 -9.99 -11.01 -19.41
C VAL A 611 -10.80 -9.77 -19.08
N ALA A 612 -11.30 -9.68 -17.85
CA ALA A 612 -11.97 -8.51 -17.31
C ALA A 612 -10.99 -7.61 -16.54
N LYS A 613 -11.19 -6.30 -16.65
CA LYS A 613 -10.46 -5.29 -15.88
C LYS A 613 -11.42 -4.45 -15.04
N SER A 614 -11.42 -4.64 -13.73
CA SER A 614 -12.44 -4.07 -12.82
C SER A 614 -12.47 -2.54 -12.83
N HIS A 615 -11.30 -1.91 -12.81
CA HIS A 615 -11.11 -0.46 -12.91
C HIS A 615 -11.73 0.10 -14.20
N TRP A 616 -11.41 -0.46 -15.37
CA TRP A 616 -12.02 -0.09 -16.64
C TRP A 616 -13.52 -0.37 -16.72
N THR A 617 -13.98 -1.48 -16.14
CA THR A 617 -15.42 -1.78 -16.02
C THR A 617 -16.15 -0.71 -15.20
N LEU A 618 -15.56 -0.18 -14.13
CA LEU A 618 -16.19 0.87 -13.32
C LEU A 618 -16.08 2.27 -13.95
N LEU A 619 -15.01 2.59 -14.67
CA LEU A 619 -14.99 3.81 -15.50
C LEU A 619 -16.10 3.73 -16.56
N THR A 620 -16.23 2.59 -17.25
CA THR A 620 -17.31 2.33 -18.24
C THR A 620 -18.71 2.32 -17.60
N ALA A 621 -18.86 1.86 -16.35
CA ALA A 621 -20.13 2.03 -15.63
C ALA A 621 -20.50 3.51 -15.44
N GLY A 622 -19.51 4.41 -15.39
CA GLY A 622 -19.75 5.85 -15.42
C GLY A 622 -20.16 6.39 -16.80
N THR A 623 -19.82 5.69 -17.90
CA THR A 623 -20.11 6.12 -19.28
C THR A 623 -21.49 5.69 -19.80
N VAL A 624 -22.22 4.84 -19.09
CA VAL A 624 -23.62 4.52 -19.46
C VAL A 624 -24.63 5.52 -18.89
N THR A 625 -25.83 5.62 -19.46
CA THR A 625 -26.89 6.56 -19.01
C THR A 625 -28.05 5.91 -18.26
N ASP A 626 -28.25 4.60 -18.38
CA ASP A 626 -29.32 3.90 -17.66
C ASP A 626 -28.83 3.19 -16.38
N ASN A 627 -29.71 3.14 -15.38
CA ASN A 627 -29.40 2.54 -14.07
C ASN A 627 -29.23 1.01 -14.13
N GLY A 628 -29.87 0.33 -15.08
CA GLY A 628 -29.84 -1.13 -15.20
C GLY A 628 -28.46 -1.60 -15.66
N THR A 629 -28.03 -1.14 -16.84
CA THR A 629 -26.71 -1.45 -17.41
C THR A 629 -25.59 -1.08 -16.44
N ARG A 630 -25.65 0.11 -15.83
CA ARG A 630 -24.68 0.54 -14.81
C ARG A 630 -24.60 -0.43 -13.65
N ASN A 631 -25.75 -0.77 -13.06
CA ASN A 631 -25.78 -1.64 -11.89
C ASN A 631 -25.34 -3.07 -12.24
N SER A 632 -25.61 -3.57 -13.46
CA SER A 632 -25.10 -4.84 -13.96
C SER A 632 -23.57 -4.86 -14.16
N LEU A 633 -22.97 -3.75 -14.61
CA LEU A 633 -21.50 -3.61 -14.69
C LEU A 633 -20.86 -3.62 -13.29
N VAL A 634 -21.44 -2.88 -12.33
CA VAL A 634 -21.03 -2.90 -10.92
C VAL A 634 -21.15 -4.31 -10.33
N SER A 635 -22.26 -5.01 -10.60
CA SER A 635 -22.55 -6.33 -10.01
C SER A 635 -21.61 -7.44 -10.51
N GLN A 636 -21.12 -7.35 -11.76
CA GLN A 636 -20.06 -8.23 -12.28
C GLN A 636 -18.74 -8.06 -11.49
N VAL A 637 -18.30 -6.81 -11.29
CA VAL A 637 -17.09 -6.52 -10.50
C VAL A 637 -17.26 -6.92 -9.03
N ARG A 638 -18.44 -6.70 -8.45
CA ARG A 638 -18.78 -7.20 -7.10
C ARG A 638 -18.72 -8.73 -7.04
N SER A 639 -19.20 -9.43 -8.06
CA SER A 639 -19.16 -10.88 -8.14
C SER A 639 -17.72 -11.40 -8.19
N ALA A 640 -16.82 -10.71 -8.88
CA ALA A 640 -15.39 -11.01 -8.86
C ALA A 640 -14.76 -10.71 -7.49
N ALA A 641 -15.11 -9.58 -6.88
CA ALA A 641 -14.66 -9.20 -5.53
C ALA A 641 -15.14 -10.17 -4.43
N ALA A 642 -16.26 -10.87 -4.64
CA ALA A 642 -16.81 -11.89 -3.74
C ALA A 642 -16.28 -13.32 -4.03
N ASN A 643 -15.46 -13.51 -5.07
CA ASN A 643 -15.02 -14.84 -5.51
C ASN A 643 -14.05 -15.48 -4.51
N SER A 644 -14.59 -16.32 -3.62
CA SER A 644 -13.82 -16.96 -2.54
C SER A 644 -13.04 -18.22 -2.96
N LYS A 645 -12.82 -18.45 -4.27
CA LYS A 645 -12.03 -19.59 -4.78
C LYS A 645 -10.55 -19.54 -4.36
N SER A 646 -10.00 -18.34 -4.23
CA SER A 646 -8.59 -18.10 -3.90
C SER A 646 -8.47 -16.89 -2.99
N PHE A 647 -7.52 -16.92 -2.05
CA PHE A 647 -7.17 -15.73 -1.27
C PHE A 647 -6.52 -14.70 -2.18
N THR A 648 -7.11 -13.51 -2.26
CA THR A 648 -6.59 -12.37 -3.01
C THR A 648 -7.18 -11.08 -2.46
N VAL A 649 -6.40 -10.00 -2.48
CA VAL A 649 -6.93 -8.64 -2.30
C VAL A 649 -7.51 -8.20 -3.64
N LEU A 650 -8.66 -7.50 -3.64
CA LEU A 650 -9.41 -7.07 -4.83
C LEU A 650 -8.51 -6.80 -6.05
N PRO A 651 -8.50 -7.70 -7.06
CA PRO A 651 -7.58 -7.60 -8.19
C PRO A 651 -8.10 -6.67 -9.28
N THR A 652 -7.18 -6.04 -10.02
CA THR A 652 -7.54 -5.18 -11.16
C THR A 652 -7.88 -5.99 -12.40
N THR A 653 -7.27 -7.17 -12.56
CA THR A 653 -7.35 -7.99 -13.78
C THR A 653 -7.60 -9.47 -13.44
N TYR A 654 -8.62 -10.09 -14.06
CA TYR A 654 -9.03 -11.47 -13.80
C TYR A 654 -9.83 -12.11 -14.95
N GLY A 655 -9.96 -13.44 -14.95
CA GLY A 655 -10.75 -14.17 -15.94
C GLY A 655 -12.26 -13.85 -15.87
N THR A 656 -12.86 -13.50 -17.01
CA THR A 656 -14.30 -13.17 -17.16
C THR A 656 -15.24 -14.30 -16.73
N SER A 657 -14.84 -15.56 -16.95
CA SER A 657 -15.68 -16.75 -16.76
C SER A 657 -15.56 -17.39 -15.37
N ASP A 658 -14.43 -17.21 -14.69
CA ASP A 658 -14.13 -17.92 -13.44
C ASP A 658 -13.55 -17.04 -12.30
N ALA A 659 -13.25 -15.76 -12.59
CA ALA A 659 -12.53 -14.83 -11.73
C ALA A 659 -11.20 -15.38 -11.18
N SER A 660 -10.48 -16.16 -12.01
CA SER A 660 -9.07 -16.46 -11.80
C SER A 660 -8.25 -15.17 -11.78
N VAL A 661 -7.39 -15.02 -10.77
CA VAL A 661 -6.60 -13.79 -10.58
C VAL A 661 -5.48 -13.75 -11.61
N ILE A 662 -5.38 -12.65 -12.35
CA ILE A 662 -4.33 -12.44 -13.36
C ILE A 662 -3.34 -11.37 -12.89
N GLY A 663 -3.82 -10.27 -12.29
CA GLY A 663 -2.91 -9.20 -11.83
C GLY A 663 -3.56 -8.08 -11.01
N GLY A 664 -2.67 -7.23 -10.46
CA GLY A 664 -3.01 -6.02 -9.71
C GLY A 664 -3.85 -6.25 -8.45
N ALA A 665 -3.59 -7.33 -7.71
CA ALA A 665 -4.05 -7.43 -6.33
C ALA A 665 -3.49 -6.26 -5.51
N ALA A 666 -4.33 -5.63 -4.68
CA ALA A 666 -3.98 -4.45 -3.86
C ALA A 666 -3.51 -3.19 -4.62
N SER A 667 -3.62 -3.13 -5.95
CA SER A 667 -3.20 -1.97 -6.76
C SER A 667 -4.10 -0.74 -6.54
N PRO A 668 -3.54 0.48 -6.39
CA PRO A 668 -4.32 1.72 -6.25
C PRO A 668 -5.23 2.06 -7.44
N ALA A 669 -5.08 1.41 -8.60
CA ALA A 669 -6.00 1.55 -9.74
C ALA A 669 -7.47 1.22 -9.37
N GLN A 670 -7.69 0.48 -8.27
CA GLN A 670 -9.04 0.33 -7.67
C GLN A 670 -9.67 1.67 -7.23
N GLY A 671 -8.95 2.79 -7.23
CA GLY A 671 -9.56 4.11 -7.09
C GLY A 671 -10.63 4.40 -8.16
N ALA A 672 -10.60 3.70 -9.29
CA ALA A 672 -11.67 3.70 -10.29
C ALA A 672 -13.03 3.25 -9.74
N MET A 673 -13.06 2.49 -8.64
CA MET A 673 -14.30 2.12 -7.94
C MET A 673 -15.10 3.34 -7.46
N TYR A 674 -14.48 4.52 -7.34
CA TYR A 674 -15.15 5.78 -7.01
C TYR A 674 -15.72 6.54 -8.23
N SER A 675 -15.67 5.97 -9.44
CA SER A 675 -16.13 6.63 -10.69
C SER A 675 -17.52 7.26 -10.56
N LEU A 676 -18.51 6.49 -10.11
CA LEU A 676 -19.90 6.91 -10.01
C LEU A 676 -20.11 7.95 -8.89
N LEU A 677 -19.30 7.91 -7.83
CA LEU A 677 -19.26 8.96 -6.80
C LEU A 677 -18.65 10.26 -7.33
N ALA A 678 -17.57 10.16 -8.09
CA ALA A 678 -16.81 11.30 -8.59
C ALA A 678 -17.57 12.11 -9.64
N LEU A 679 -18.46 11.47 -10.43
CA LEU A 679 -19.37 12.15 -11.37
C LEU A 679 -20.29 13.17 -10.67
N ASN A 680 -20.61 12.98 -9.39
CA ASN A 680 -21.47 13.88 -8.61
C ASN A 680 -20.70 15.03 -7.92
N LEU A 681 -19.37 15.15 -8.12
CA LEU A 681 -18.57 16.19 -7.50
C LEU A 681 -18.84 17.57 -8.08
N SER A 682 -18.91 18.57 -7.20
CA SER A 682 -19.02 19.97 -7.59
C SER A 682 -17.71 20.49 -8.18
N LYS A 683 -17.75 20.88 -9.46
CA LYS A 683 -16.62 21.42 -10.22
C LYS A 683 -16.36 22.88 -9.82
N LYS A 684 -15.16 23.21 -9.31
CA LYS A 684 -14.79 24.56 -8.87
C LYS A 684 -14.41 25.45 -10.06
N THR A 685 -14.77 26.73 -10.01
CA THR A 685 -14.46 27.67 -11.11
C THR A 685 -12.96 27.96 -11.16
N VAL A 686 -12.35 27.70 -12.31
CA VAL A 686 -10.94 27.98 -12.62
C VAL A 686 -10.94 29.12 -13.64
N SER A 687 -10.18 30.19 -13.42
CA SER A 687 -10.13 31.35 -14.33
C SER A 687 -8.88 32.20 -14.07
N ALA A 688 -8.19 32.65 -15.12
CA ALA A 688 -6.99 33.51 -15.02
C ALA A 688 -7.18 34.76 -14.14
N THR A 689 -8.40 35.28 -14.00
CA THR A 689 -8.69 36.45 -13.14
C THR A 689 -8.47 36.19 -11.64
N SER A 690 -8.40 34.93 -11.19
CA SER A 690 -8.09 34.58 -9.80
C SER A 690 -6.65 34.98 -9.39
N LEU A 691 -5.72 34.98 -10.35
CA LEU A 691 -4.34 35.44 -10.19
C LEU A 691 -4.23 36.98 -10.24
N GLY A 692 -5.33 37.70 -10.53
CA GLY A 692 -5.28 39.06 -11.07
C GLY A 692 -6.42 39.99 -10.66
N SER A 693 -6.98 39.89 -9.44
CA SER A 693 -7.83 40.96 -8.87
C SER A 693 -7.36 41.53 -7.54
N GLY A 694 -6.04 41.49 -7.31
CA GLY A 694 -5.31 42.38 -6.40
C GLY A 694 -5.34 43.86 -6.83
N LYS A 695 -6.45 44.37 -7.39
CA LYS A 695 -6.71 45.80 -7.47
C LYS A 695 -6.71 46.32 -6.03
N LYS A 696 -5.87 47.31 -5.73
CA LYS A 696 -5.84 48.00 -4.43
C LYS A 696 -7.16 48.73 -4.19
N SER A 697 -8.19 47.99 -3.76
CA SER A 697 -9.27 48.55 -2.96
C SER A 697 -8.64 48.98 -1.64
N SER A 698 -8.52 50.29 -1.44
CA SER A 698 -7.93 50.90 -0.25
C SER A 698 -8.88 50.81 0.95
N ASN A 699 -9.18 49.58 1.36
CA ASN A 699 -9.91 49.31 2.59
C ASN A 699 -8.94 49.40 3.76
N ASN A 700 -8.90 50.59 4.38
CA ASN A 700 -7.96 51.00 5.43
C ASN A 700 -8.06 50.21 6.76
N ALA A 701 -8.80 49.10 6.81
CA ALA A 701 -9.01 48.28 8.00
C ALA A 701 -7.69 47.68 8.57
N ARG A 702 -6.78 47.19 7.71
CA ARG A 702 -5.49 46.62 8.17
C ARG A 702 -4.48 47.68 8.63
N ALA A 703 -4.50 48.88 8.05
CA ALA A 703 -3.67 49.99 8.52
C ALA A 703 -4.14 50.53 9.88
N ILE A 704 -5.46 50.59 10.10
CA ILE A 704 -6.05 50.99 11.39
C ILE A 704 -5.79 49.92 12.47
N ALA A 705 -5.97 48.63 12.16
CA ALA A 705 -5.67 47.55 13.12
C ALA A 705 -4.17 47.51 13.49
N GLY A 706 -3.27 47.58 12.51
CA GLY A 706 -1.83 47.61 12.74
C GLY A 706 -1.37 48.88 13.49
N GLY A 707 -1.95 50.04 13.16
CA GLY A 707 -1.66 51.31 13.82
C GLY A 707 -2.17 51.38 15.27
N VAL A 708 -3.33 50.79 15.56
CA VAL A 708 -3.87 50.72 16.94
C VAL A 708 -3.08 49.73 17.79
N VAL A 709 -2.75 48.53 17.28
CA VAL A 709 -1.94 47.55 18.04
C VAL A 709 -0.51 48.04 18.22
N GLY A 710 0.12 48.58 17.17
CA GLY A 710 1.46 49.19 17.25
C GLY A 710 1.49 50.43 18.15
N GLY A 711 0.46 51.28 18.09
CA GLY A 711 0.31 52.45 18.95
C GLY A 711 0.10 52.10 20.41
N LEU A 712 -0.71 51.08 20.72
CA LEU A 712 -0.90 50.57 22.09
C LEU A 712 0.38 49.91 22.63
N ALA A 713 1.10 49.15 21.80
CA ALA A 713 2.40 48.59 22.17
C ALA A 713 3.45 49.70 22.42
N ALA A 714 3.52 50.72 21.57
CA ALA A 714 4.41 51.87 21.75
C ALA A 714 4.06 52.69 23.00
N LEU A 715 2.76 52.89 23.29
CA LEU A 715 2.30 53.55 24.51
C LEU A 715 2.58 52.72 25.77
N ALA A 716 2.46 51.38 25.71
CA ALA A 716 2.83 50.49 26.80
C ALA A 716 4.34 50.53 27.06
N LEU A 717 5.17 50.51 26.02
CA LEU A 717 6.63 50.63 26.12
C LEU A 717 7.07 52.03 26.59
N LEU A 718 6.41 53.10 26.16
CA LEU A 718 6.62 54.46 26.71
C LEU A 718 6.20 54.54 28.19
N SER A 719 5.10 53.90 28.58
CA SER A 719 4.65 53.85 29.98
C SER A 719 5.65 53.09 30.86
N LEU A 720 6.13 51.94 30.40
CA LEU A 720 7.18 51.15 31.04
C LEU A 720 8.51 51.92 31.08
N GLY A 721 8.89 52.59 30.01
CA GLY A 721 10.08 53.44 29.92
C GLY A 721 10.03 54.63 30.88
N ILE A 722 8.88 55.30 31.01
CA ILE A 722 8.66 56.39 31.98
C ILE A 722 8.67 55.84 33.42
N LEU A 723 8.11 54.65 33.67
CA LEU A 723 8.19 53.98 34.98
C LEU A 723 9.64 53.62 35.33
N PHE A 724 10.40 53.04 34.40
CA PHE A 724 11.83 52.73 34.59
C PHE A 724 12.66 54.00 34.78
N TYR A 725 12.43 55.04 33.99
CA TYR A 725 13.12 56.34 34.11
C TYR A 725 12.82 57.04 35.43
N ARG A 726 11.56 57.01 35.91
CA ARG A 726 11.18 57.53 37.24
C ARG A 726 11.74 56.68 38.39
N ARG A 727 11.97 55.38 38.18
CA ARG A 727 12.63 54.48 39.13
C ARG A 727 14.15 54.67 39.16
N HIS A 728 14.77 54.96 38.00
CA HIS A 728 16.21 55.17 37.86
C HIS A 728 16.66 56.59 38.30
N ARG A 729 15.82 57.62 38.16
CA ARG A 729 16.08 58.99 38.67
C ARG A 729 16.08 59.11 40.22
N ARG A 730 16.08 58.01 40.96
CA ARG A 730 16.11 57.97 42.44
C ARG A 730 17.37 57.33 43.06
N GLY A 731 18.43 57.02 42.28
CA GLY A 731 19.71 56.54 42.85
C GLY A 731 20.95 56.93 42.06
N GLY A 732 21.91 57.62 42.71
CA GLY A 732 23.27 57.98 42.21
C GLY A 732 23.29 59.00 41.06
N LYS A 733 24.02 60.14 41.02
CA LYS A 733 25.17 60.72 41.75
C LYS A 733 26.53 60.00 41.62
N GLY A 734 27.40 60.59 40.79
CA GLY A 734 28.84 60.29 40.61
C GLY A 734 29.15 59.32 39.45
N GLY A 735 30.17 59.52 38.59
CA GLY A 735 31.02 60.69 38.35
C GLY A 735 32.27 60.40 37.48
N VAL A 736 32.54 61.25 36.48
CA VAL A 736 33.88 61.67 35.95
C VAL A 736 34.78 60.65 35.18
N LYS A 737 34.99 60.92 33.86
CA LYS A 737 36.17 60.65 32.97
C LYS A 737 36.69 59.19 32.82
N HIS A 738 37.41 58.72 31.79
CA HIS A 738 37.97 59.17 30.49
C HIS A 738 38.03 57.89 29.59
N SER A 739 38.37 57.82 28.29
CA SER A 739 38.76 58.75 27.20
C SER A 739 38.61 58.02 25.84
N ASP A 740 38.69 58.73 24.70
CA ASP A 740 38.52 58.19 23.34
C ASP A 740 39.80 57.60 22.71
N GLU A 741 39.64 56.70 21.73
CA GLU A 741 40.55 56.60 20.58
C GLU A 741 39.84 56.13 19.29
N THR A 742 40.34 56.58 18.13
CA THR A 742 39.69 56.56 16.80
C THR A 742 40.01 55.29 15.97
N SER A 743 39.27 54.93 14.90
CA SER A 743 39.57 55.36 13.50
C SER A 743 38.64 54.70 12.44
N SER A 744 38.75 55.15 11.18
CA SER A 744 37.81 54.96 10.05
C SER A 744 38.43 54.45 8.73
N GLY A 745 37.60 53.93 7.79
CA GLY A 745 37.90 53.79 6.34
C GLY A 745 37.52 52.41 5.78
N SER A 746 36.74 52.18 4.71
CA SER A 746 36.54 52.79 3.36
C SER A 746 37.51 52.31 2.26
N PHE A 747 37.01 51.59 1.23
CA PHE A 747 37.06 51.97 -0.22
C PHE A 747 36.36 50.96 -1.17
N SER A 748 36.53 51.08 -2.50
CA SER A 748 35.52 50.78 -3.56
C SER A 748 36.08 50.10 -4.85
N MET A 749 35.19 49.57 -5.72
CA MET A 749 35.32 49.36 -7.20
C MET A 749 36.32 48.26 -7.72
N MET A 750 36.28 47.68 -8.95
CA MET A 750 35.47 47.83 -10.20
C MET A 750 35.57 46.60 -11.18
N SER A 751 34.56 46.39 -12.06
CA SER A 751 34.56 45.87 -13.48
C SER A 751 35.37 44.65 -14.04
N ARG A 752 34.65 43.64 -14.61
CA ARG A 752 34.54 43.12 -16.05
C ARG A 752 35.76 43.11 -17.04
N PRO A 753 35.80 42.37 -18.21
CA PRO A 753 34.94 41.31 -18.85
C PRO A 753 35.61 40.17 -19.74
N ARG A 754 34.78 39.32 -20.44
CA ARG A 754 34.82 38.88 -21.89
C ARG A 754 35.31 37.47 -22.41
N LYS A 755 34.37 36.74 -23.07
CA LYS A 755 34.37 36.02 -24.40
C LYS A 755 35.35 34.85 -24.77
N LYS A 756 34.80 33.71 -25.29
CA LYS A 756 34.77 33.28 -26.75
C LYS A 756 34.12 31.89 -27.06
N HIS A 757 33.88 31.64 -28.36
CA HIS A 757 33.35 30.42 -29.07
C HIS A 757 34.23 29.13 -28.91
N ARG A 758 33.90 27.90 -29.39
CA ARG A 758 33.38 27.51 -30.75
C ARG A 758 33.05 26.00 -30.97
N THR A 759 32.04 25.73 -31.82
CA THR A 759 31.84 24.58 -32.76
C THR A 759 31.52 23.13 -32.35
N SER A 760 30.76 22.51 -33.27
CA SER A 760 30.19 21.16 -33.39
C SER A 760 31.16 20.02 -33.71
N ASN A 761 30.67 18.77 -33.58
CA ASN A 761 30.85 17.74 -34.61
C ASN A 761 29.70 16.72 -34.60
N SER A 762 29.35 16.23 -35.79
CA SER A 762 28.38 15.17 -36.05
C SER A 762 29.09 13.84 -36.35
N VAL A 763 28.58 12.71 -35.86
CA VAL A 763 28.94 11.38 -36.39
C VAL A 763 27.65 10.59 -36.61
N SER A 764 27.57 9.98 -37.79
CA SER A 764 26.43 9.23 -38.29
C SER A 764 26.56 7.73 -38.01
N GLN A 765 25.45 7.13 -37.55
CA GLN A 765 24.84 5.98 -38.22
C GLN A 765 25.74 4.76 -38.54
N GLU A 766 26.17 4.05 -37.49
CA GLU A 766 26.48 2.61 -37.57
C GLU A 766 26.34 1.98 -36.18
N LEU A 767 25.18 1.36 -35.89
CA LEU A 767 24.87 0.42 -34.79
C LEU A 767 23.33 0.19 -34.74
N MET A 768 22.78 -0.50 -35.75
CA MET A 768 21.34 -0.83 -35.87
C MET A 768 21.10 -2.33 -36.12
N ASP A 769 21.99 -3.20 -35.62
CA ASP A 769 21.85 -4.67 -35.72
C ASP A 769 22.43 -5.39 -34.48
N ALA A 770 21.91 -5.02 -33.30
CA ALA A 770 22.00 -5.82 -32.07
C ALA A 770 20.87 -5.40 -31.11
N TYR A 771 20.39 -6.32 -30.28
CA TYR A 771 19.28 -6.15 -29.32
C TYR A 771 17.84 -6.12 -29.89
N ARG A 772 17.46 -7.22 -30.55
CA ARG A 772 16.15 -7.84 -30.26
C ARG A 772 16.35 -8.85 -29.14
N ILE A 773 15.75 -8.64 -27.96
CA ILE A 773 15.50 -9.71 -26.99
C ILE A 773 14.07 -9.58 -26.44
N GLU A 774 13.44 -10.75 -26.43
CA GLU A 774 12.11 -11.15 -25.99
C GLU A 774 11.62 -10.58 -24.65
N ALA A 775 10.30 -10.46 -24.53
CA ALA A 775 9.61 -10.22 -23.26
C ALA A 775 9.87 -11.36 -22.26
N TYR A 776 10.00 -11.02 -20.98
CA TYR A 776 10.22 -12.00 -19.91
C TYR A 776 9.03 -12.97 -19.76
N PRO A 777 9.23 -14.29 -19.88
CA PRO A 777 8.17 -15.27 -19.66
C PRO A 777 7.92 -15.53 -18.17
N LEU A 778 6.65 -15.80 -17.84
CA LEU A 778 6.21 -16.36 -16.57
C LEU A 778 6.94 -17.67 -16.27
N THR A 779 7.45 -17.85 -15.04
CA THR A 779 8.10 -19.10 -14.61
C THR A 779 7.07 -20.20 -14.33
N PRO A 780 7.05 -21.33 -15.07
CA PRO A 780 6.11 -22.42 -14.81
C PRO A 780 6.63 -23.36 -13.71
N GLY A 781 5.77 -23.72 -12.76
CA GLY A 781 6.04 -24.81 -11.82
C GLY A 781 6.08 -26.17 -12.52
N LEU A 782 7.06 -27.00 -12.17
CA LEU A 782 7.30 -28.31 -12.77
C LEU A 782 6.12 -29.29 -12.58
N THR A 783 5.55 -29.77 -13.68
CA THR A 783 4.74 -31.01 -13.72
C THR A 783 5.38 -32.02 -14.65
N THR A 784 5.73 -33.20 -14.13
CA THR A 784 6.34 -34.29 -14.91
C THR A 784 5.30 -35.03 -15.77
N SER A 785 5.52 -35.04 -17.09
CA SER A 785 4.85 -35.95 -18.04
C SER A 785 5.45 -37.37 -17.96
N PRO A 786 4.80 -38.42 -18.52
CA PRO A 786 5.10 -38.73 -19.92
C PRO A 786 3.94 -39.23 -20.82
N ASP A 787 4.02 -38.82 -22.08
CA ASP A 787 3.83 -39.57 -23.34
C ASP A 787 2.47 -40.17 -23.77
N ALA A 788 1.80 -39.39 -24.63
CA ALA A 788 1.45 -39.71 -26.03
C ALA A 788 1.08 -41.15 -26.48
N HIS A 789 -0.08 -41.31 -27.15
CA HIS A 789 -0.16 -41.35 -28.63
C HIS A 789 -1.61 -41.50 -29.19
N ILE A 790 -2.00 -40.55 -30.04
CA ILE A 790 -2.70 -40.67 -31.35
C ILE A 790 -3.65 -41.87 -31.60
N ALA A 791 -4.97 -41.61 -31.74
CA ALA A 791 -5.76 -41.80 -32.99
C ALA A 791 -7.31 -41.84 -32.80
N THR A 792 -8.02 -40.92 -33.47
CA THR A 792 -9.35 -41.05 -34.13
C THR A 792 -10.54 -41.77 -33.44
N GLY A 793 -11.69 -41.07 -33.33
CA GLY A 793 -12.98 -41.58 -32.79
C GLY A 793 -13.80 -42.49 -33.73
N PRO A 794 -15.17 -42.46 -33.76
CA PRO A 794 -16.11 -41.52 -33.12
C PRO A 794 -17.11 -42.17 -32.13
N THR A 795 -17.87 -41.32 -31.42
CA THR A 795 -19.04 -41.69 -30.60
C THR A 795 -20.18 -42.27 -31.45
N PRO A 796 -21.08 -43.09 -30.88
CA PRO A 796 -22.44 -42.56 -30.69
C PRO A 796 -23.20 -43.01 -29.41
N THR A 797 -23.72 -42.01 -28.70
CA THR A 797 -25.05 -41.92 -28.04
C THR A 797 -25.67 -43.05 -27.20
N ARG A 798 -26.13 -42.64 -26.00
CA ARG A 798 -27.33 -43.11 -25.25
C ARG A 798 -27.29 -44.58 -24.74
N GLN A 799 -27.86 -44.93 -23.59
CA GLN A 799 -28.88 -44.26 -22.76
C GLN A 799 -28.76 -44.73 -21.29
N ARG A 800 -29.16 -43.86 -20.34
CA ARG A 800 -29.50 -44.25 -18.95
C ARG A 800 -30.63 -45.32 -18.95
N PRO A 801 -30.77 -46.20 -17.92
CA PRO A 801 -30.92 -45.71 -16.54
C PRO A 801 -30.36 -46.60 -15.39
N SER A 802 -30.18 -45.94 -14.24
CA SER A 802 -30.18 -46.54 -12.88
C SER A 802 -31.59 -47.10 -12.56
N PRO A 803 -31.84 -47.96 -11.53
CA PRO A 803 -31.60 -47.57 -10.12
C PRO A 803 -31.30 -48.70 -9.11
N GLY A 804 -30.89 -48.29 -7.91
CA GLY A 804 -31.03 -49.06 -6.67
C GLY A 804 -29.99 -50.16 -6.44
N GLY A 805 -29.47 -50.35 -5.23
CA GLY A 805 -29.72 -49.58 -4.01
C GLY A 805 -28.86 -50.09 -2.86
N ASP A 806 -28.98 -49.40 -1.74
CA ASP A 806 -28.36 -49.64 -0.43
C ASP A 806 -28.20 -51.12 -0.05
N ILE A 807 -27.13 -51.44 0.69
CA ILE A 807 -27.18 -51.62 2.16
C ILE A 807 -25.74 -51.83 2.70
N THR A 808 -25.54 -51.38 3.93
CA THR A 808 -24.28 -51.31 4.68
C THR A 808 -23.95 -52.65 5.40
N PRO A 809 -23.09 -52.69 6.45
CA PRO A 809 -21.78 -53.33 6.39
C PRO A 809 -21.69 -54.60 7.27
N TYR A 810 -20.51 -55.22 7.43
CA TYR A 810 -19.85 -55.42 8.74
C TYR A 810 -18.54 -56.24 8.63
N ASP A 811 -17.63 -55.98 9.56
CA ASP A 811 -16.49 -56.85 9.91
C ASP A 811 -16.93 -58.28 10.33
N ILE A 812 -16.02 -59.27 10.24
CA ILE A 812 -15.45 -59.96 11.42
C ILE A 812 -14.44 -61.06 11.00
N THR A 813 -13.41 -61.19 11.84
CA THR A 813 -12.29 -62.15 11.85
C THR A 813 -12.60 -63.63 11.53
N ASN A 814 -11.65 -64.37 10.89
CA ASN A 814 -10.83 -65.42 11.55
C ASN A 814 -9.99 -66.37 10.64
N ARG A 815 -8.91 -66.91 11.25
CA ARG A 815 -8.30 -68.27 11.13
C ARG A 815 -7.70 -68.84 9.83
N GLY A 816 -6.47 -69.35 10.00
CA GLY A 816 -6.04 -70.72 9.61
C GLY A 816 -5.31 -70.87 8.26
N GLY A 817 -4.31 -71.74 8.10
CA GLY A 817 -3.57 -72.58 9.07
C GLY A 817 -2.71 -73.67 8.39
N GLU A 818 -1.67 -74.17 9.10
CA GLU A 818 -0.81 -75.35 8.75
C GLU A 818 0.12 -75.21 7.51
N ARG A 819 1.35 -75.77 7.45
CA ARG A 819 1.97 -76.90 8.20
C ARG A 819 3.51 -76.94 8.13
N GLU A 820 4.15 -77.63 9.09
CA GLU A 820 5.51 -78.26 9.09
C GLU A 820 6.74 -77.32 8.86
N ASP A 821 7.93 -77.49 9.50
CA ASP A 821 8.52 -78.58 10.30
C ASP A 821 9.60 -78.04 11.31
N GLY A 822 10.08 -78.87 12.25
CA GLY A 822 11.47 -78.79 12.75
C GLY A 822 11.81 -78.04 14.06
N SER A 823 11.53 -78.69 15.21
CA SER A 823 12.36 -78.76 16.45
C SER A 823 13.22 -77.56 16.96
N GLU A 824 12.90 -77.11 18.19
CA GLU A 824 13.78 -77.05 19.40
C GLU A 824 15.17 -76.33 19.37
N GLN A 825 15.66 -75.63 20.41
CA GLN A 825 15.31 -75.60 21.84
C GLN A 825 15.83 -74.32 22.54
N GLN A 826 15.19 -73.97 23.67
CA GLN A 826 15.73 -73.25 24.86
C GLN A 826 16.26 -71.79 24.83
N ARG A 827 15.72 -71.03 25.80
CA ARG A 827 16.17 -69.74 26.38
C ARG A 827 17.35 -70.00 27.37
N PRO A 828 17.90 -69.06 28.22
CA PRO A 828 17.48 -67.67 28.50
C PRO A 828 18.55 -66.59 28.93
N ARG A 829 18.07 -65.33 29.02
CA ARG A 829 18.28 -64.30 30.10
C ARG A 829 19.64 -63.59 30.37
N MET A 830 19.51 -62.25 30.51
CA MET A 830 20.28 -61.27 31.34
C MET A 830 21.78 -61.10 31.00
N GLY A 831 22.38 -59.91 30.80
CA GLY A 831 22.18 -58.57 31.39
C GLY A 831 23.13 -58.36 32.59
N PRO A 832 23.61 -57.15 32.98
CA PRO A 832 23.56 -55.81 32.36
C PRO A 832 24.94 -55.06 32.29
N LEU A 833 24.95 -53.80 31.78
CA LEU A 833 25.68 -52.54 32.17
C LEU A 833 26.93 -52.55 33.12
N PRO A 834 27.79 -51.47 33.19
CA PRO A 834 27.96 -50.25 32.36
C PRO A 834 29.42 -49.69 32.15
N ALA A 835 29.51 -48.54 31.44
CA ALA A 835 30.32 -47.33 31.75
C ALA A 835 31.80 -47.10 31.32
N LYS A 836 32.01 -45.82 30.91
CA LYS A 836 33.17 -44.91 31.02
C LYS A 836 34.28 -44.84 29.93
N MET A 837 34.26 -43.71 29.23
CA MET A 837 35.35 -42.74 28.99
C MET A 837 36.82 -43.19 29.14
N THR A 838 37.67 -42.89 28.15
CA THR A 838 38.54 -41.68 28.14
C THR A 838 39.35 -41.54 26.83
N SER A 839 39.92 -40.34 26.62
CA SER A 839 41.05 -39.95 25.72
C SER A 839 41.92 -41.06 25.08
N GLY A 840 42.54 -40.89 23.91
CA GLY A 840 42.74 -39.69 23.09
C GLY A 840 44.17 -39.65 22.50
N ALA A 841 44.34 -38.98 21.35
CA ALA A 841 45.61 -38.70 20.63
C ALA A 841 46.48 -39.91 20.16
N GLY A 842 46.81 -39.96 18.86
CA GLY A 842 47.75 -40.96 18.33
C GLY A 842 47.75 -41.18 16.81
N ALA A 843 48.05 -40.17 16.01
CA ALA A 843 48.63 -40.36 14.67
C ALA A 843 50.13 -40.76 14.82
N PRO A 844 50.88 -41.26 13.80
CA PRO A 844 50.64 -41.06 12.36
C PRO A 844 51.07 -42.22 11.40
N ARG A 845 51.00 -41.93 10.07
CA ARG A 845 51.73 -42.57 8.94
C ARG A 845 51.35 -44.03 8.60
N SER A 846 51.46 -44.50 7.35
CA SER A 846 51.72 -43.85 6.05
C SER A 846 51.50 -44.89 4.92
N GLU A 847 51.17 -44.42 3.71
CA GLU A 847 51.47 -45.10 2.41
C GLU A 847 50.77 -46.47 2.15
N SER A 848 50.51 -46.90 0.91
CA SER A 848 50.40 -46.19 -0.39
C SER A 848 49.67 -47.11 -1.41
N SER A 849 49.05 -46.51 -2.44
CA SER A 849 48.97 -47.00 -3.85
C SER A 849 48.40 -48.42 -4.16
N THR A 850 47.81 -48.76 -5.32
CA THR A 850 47.73 -48.09 -6.65
C THR A 850 46.61 -48.69 -7.53
N ARG A 851 46.08 -47.91 -8.51
CA ARG A 851 45.60 -48.33 -9.89
C ARG A 851 44.35 -49.25 -10.00
N VAL A 852 43.50 -49.24 -11.05
CA VAL A 852 43.41 -48.65 -12.43
C VAL A 852 41.93 -48.24 -12.71
N GLY A 853 41.52 -47.29 -13.59
CA GLY A 853 42.24 -46.23 -14.31
C GLY A 853 41.87 -45.99 -15.81
N GLY A 854 40.80 -45.22 -16.13
CA GLY A 854 40.49 -44.69 -17.49
C GLY A 854 38.98 -44.54 -17.81
N ARG A 855 38.49 -43.71 -18.76
CA ARG A 855 39.12 -42.65 -19.60
C ARG A 855 38.03 -41.86 -20.39
N THR A 856 38.08 -40.53 -20.50
CA THR A 856 37.39 -39.69 -21.51
C THR A 856 38.02 -38.25 -21.53
N PRO A 857 37.83 -37.41 -22.58
CA PRO A 857 38.88 -36.46 -23.02
C PRO A 857 38.68 -34.97 -22.68
N SER A 858 39.72 -34.17 -22.97
CA SER A 858 39.91 -32.75 -22.62
C SER A 858 39.94 -31.79 -23.82
N VAL A 859 39.41 -30.57 -23.68
CA VAL A 859 39.79 -29.39 -24.50
C VAL A 859 39.85 -28.10 -23.65
N SER A 860 41.04 -27.49 -23.65
CA SER A 860 41.47 -26.12 -23.23
C SER A 860 40.66 -25.26 -22.24
N GLU A 861 41.28 -24.97 -21.09
CA GLU A 861 41.19 -23.67 -20.40
C GLU A 861 42.56 -22.96 -20.42
N THR A 862 42.65 -21.80 -21.08
CA THR A 862 43.76 -20.83 -20.90
C THR A 862 43.21 -19.41 -21.02
N GLY A 863 42.91 -18.77 -19.88
CA GLY A 863 42.41 -17.39 -19.83
C GLY A 863 42.14 -16.80 -18.44
N SER A 864 41.76 -17.62 -17.45
CA SER A 864 41.25 -17.13 -16.15
C SER A 864 42.31 -16.70 -15.11
N SER A 865 43.60 -17.01 -15.32
CA SER A 865 44.64 -16.84 -14.29
C SER A 865 45.10 -15.38 -14.07
N ALA A 866 45.23 -14.59 -15.14
CA ALA A 866 45.79 -13.23 -15.05
C ALA A 866 44.84 -12.23 -14.35
N ILE A 867 43.56 -12.24 -14.73
CA ILE A 867 42.55 -11.31 -14.19
C ILE A 867 42.34 -11.53 -12.69
N ALA A 868 42.39 -12.79 -12.23
CA ALA A 868 42.27 -13.15 -10.82
C ALA A 868 43.52 -12.83 -9.95
N ALA A 869 44.65 -12.47 -10.58
CA ALA A 869 45.82 -11.94 -9.91
C ALA A 869 45.76 -10.40 -9.83
N GLU A 870 45.33 -9.74 -10.92
CA GLU A 870 45.23 -8.28 -10.97
C GLU A 870 44.13 -7.73 -10.03
N LEU A 871 42.96 -8.37 -9.97
CA LEU A 871 41.91 -8.03 -9.00
C LEU A 871 42.39 -8.15 -7.54
N ARG A 872 43.27 -9.12 -7.24
CA ARG A 872 43.86 -9.25 -5.89
C ARG A 872 44.85 -8.13 -5.57
N GLY A 873 45.61 -7.65 -6.57
CA GLY A 873 46.48 -6.49 -6.41
C GLY A 873 45.71 -5.19 -6.13
N GLN A 874 44.60 -4.97 -6.85
CA GLN A 874 43.77 -3.77 -6.68
C GLN A 874 43.07 -3.72 -5.31
N VAL A 875 42.54 -4.86 -4.82
CA VAL A 875 41.90 -4.95 -3.50
C VAL A 875 42.90 -4.66 -2.36
N GLU A 876 44.13 -5.14 -2.46
CA GLU A 876 45.13 -4.93 -1.40
C GLU A 876 45.67 -3.48 -1.38
N ASN A 877 45.75 -2.81 -2.54
CA ASN A 877 46.04 -1.37 -2.62
C ASN A 877 44.93 -0.53 -1.96
N LEU A 878 43.66 -0.79 -2.28
CA LEU A 878 42.51 -0.12 -1.64
C LEU A 878 42.51 -0.30 -0.12
N ARG A 879 42.93 -1.47 0.36
CA ARG A 879 43.07 -1.76 1.79
C ARG A 879 44.14 -0.90 2.45
N ARG A 880 45.29 -0.71 1.79
CA ARG A 880 46.35 0.21 2.24
C ARG A 880 45.92 1.67 2.25
N GLU A 881 45.24 2.16 1.21
CA GLU A 881 44.74 3.54 1.19
C GLU A 881 43.71 3.80 2.30
N MET A 882 42.84 2.83 2.57
CA MET A 882 41.87 2.89 3.69
C MET A 882 42.54 2.97 5.06
N ASP A 883 43.61 2.22 5.30
CA ASP A 883 44.33 2.25 6.57
C ASP A 883 45.29 3.46 6.68
N GLU A 884 45.82 3.98 5.56
CA GLU A 884 46.54 5.27 5.52
C GLU A 884 45.59 6.46 5.81
N MET A 885 44.37 6.47 5.27
CA MET A 885 43.34 7.47 5.61
C MET A 885 42.96 7.44 7.10
N ARG A 886 42.82 6.24 7.68
CA ARG A 886 42.54 6.07 9.13
C ARG A 886 43.66 6.60 10.02
N MET A 887 44.92 6.51 9.58
CA MET A 887 46.05 7.08 10.32
C MET A 887 46.19 8.60 10.19
N GLN A 888 45.58 9.24 9.19
CA GLN A 888 45.62 10.69 9.02
C GLN A 888 44.56 11.46 9.81
N THR A 889 43.43 10.83 10.18
CA THR A 889 42.40 11.45 11.04
C THR A 889 42.67 11.23 12.53
N GLN A 890 43.57 12.02 13.11
CA GLN A 890 43.57 12.24 14.57
C GLN A 890 42.34 13.06 14.95
N TYR A 891 41.49 12.49 15.82
CA TYR A 891 40.31 13.15 16.38
C TYR A 891 40.74 14.11 17.51
N GLU A 892 40.51 15.41 17.35
CA GLU A 892 40.28 16.29 18.50
C GLU A 892 38.78 16.26 18.87
N PRO A 893 38.41 16.17 20.16
CA PRO A 893 37.02 16.29 20.58
C PRO A 893 36.56 17.76 20.54
N PRO A 894 35.27 18.03 20.23
CA PRO A 894 34.74 19.40 20.19
C PRO A 894 34.61 20.01 21.58
N PRO A 895 34.64 21.36 21.71
CA PRO A 895 34.62 22.03 23.01
C PRO A 895 33.26 21.97 23.69
N GLU A 896 33.28 21.74 25.00
CA GLU A 896 32.14 21.98 25.88
C GLU A 896 31.92 23.49 26.06
N TYR A 897 30.65 23.92 26.10
CA TYR A 897 30.25 25.29 26.43
C TYR A 897 29.37 25.26 27.69
N GLU A 898 29.66 26.16 28.64
CA GLU A 898 28.80 26.49 29.81
C GLU A 898 27.55 27.31 29.39
#